data_AF-A0ABC9PYX6-F1
#
_entry.id   AF-A0ABC9PYX6-F1
#
_cell.length_a   1.000
_cell.length_b   1.000
_cell.length_c   1.000
_cell.angle_alpha   90.00
_cell.angle_beta   90.00
_cell.angle_gamma   90.00
#
_symmetry.space_group_name_H-M   'P 1'
#
loop_
_entity.id
_entity.type
_entity.pdbx_description
1 polymer ?
#
loop_
_entity_poly.entity_id
_entity_poly.type
_entity_poly.pdbx_seq_one_letter_code
_entity_poly.pdbx_strand_id
1 'polypeptide(L)'
;MKHKLDVTINELRLKSIRKIVKRINTWSDEVKSYSDDVLKQKTLEFKERIASGVDTLDTLLPEAYAVAREASWRVLGMYPKEVQLIGAIVLHEGNIAEMQTGEGKTLTATMPLYLNALSGKGTYLITTNDYLAKRDFEEMQPLYEWLGLTASLGFVDIVDYEYQKGEKRNIYEHDIIYTTNGRLGFDYLIDNLADSAEGKFLPQLNYGIIDEVDSIILDAAQTPLVISGAPRLQSNLFHIVKEFVDTLIEDVHFKMKKTKKEIWLLNQGIEAAQSYFNVEDLYSEQAMVLVRNINLALRAQYLFESNVDYFVYNGDIVLIDRITGRMLPGTKLQAGLHQAIEAKEGMEVSTDKSVMATITFQNLFKLFESFSGMTATGKLGESEFFDLYSKIVVQVPTDKAIQRIDEPDKVFRSVDEKNIAMIHDIVELHETGRPVLLITRTAEAAEYFSKVFFQMDIPNNLLIAQNVAKEAQMIAEAGQIGSMTVATSMAGRGTDIKLGEGVEALGGLAVIIHEHMENSRVDRQLRGRSGRQGDPGSSCIYISLDDYLVKRWSDSNLAENNQLYSLDAQRLSQSSLFNRKVKQIVVKAQRISEEQGVKAREMANEFEKSISIQRDLVYEERNRVLEIDDAENRDFKVLAKDVFEMFVNEEKVLTKSRVVEYIYQNLSFQFNKDVACVNFKDKQAVVTFLLEQFEKQIALNRKNMQSAYYYNIFVQKVFLKAIDSCWLEQVDYLQQLKANVNQRQNGQRNAIFEYHRVALDSFEVMTRNIKKRMVKNICQSMITFDKEGMPVIHFP
;
A
#
# COMPACT_ATOMS: atom_id res chain seq x y z
N MET A 1 -12.11 8.48 32.96
CA MET A 1 -10.70 8.43 33.43
C MET A 1 -9.72 8.43 32.26
N LYS A 2 -9.82 7.50 31.29
CA LYS A 2 -8.97 7.42 30.09
C LYS A 2 -8.84 8.74 29.30
N HIS A 3 -9.96 9.36 28.91
CA HIS A 3 -9.96 10.65 28.20
C HIS A 3 -9.24 11.80 28.96
N LYS A 4 -9.35 11.86 30.30
CA LYS A 4 -8.65 12.89 31.08
C LYS A 4 -7.13 12.67 31.09
N LEU A 5 -6.71 11.40 31.12
CA LEU A 5 -5.30 11.02 31.03
C LEU A 5 -4.73 11.39 29.65
N ASP A 6 -5.45 11.06 28.57
CA ASP A 6 -5.03 11.35 27.20
C ASP A 6 -4.83 12.85 26.95
N VAL A 7 -5.76 13.68 27.44
CA VAL A 7 -5.65 15.14 27.37
C VAL A 7 -4.43 15.64 28.15
N THR A 8 -4.22 15.13 29.36
CA THR A 8 -3.07 15.54 30.20
C THR A 8 -1.74 15.19 29.53
N ILE A 9 -1.63 13.98 28.94
CA ILE A 9 -0.44 13.56 28.21
C ILE A 9 -0.19 14.47 27.00
N ASN A 10 -1.24 14.81 26.25
CA ASN A 10 -1.12 15.70 25.09
C ASN A 10 -0.69 17.12 25.52
N GLU A 11 -1.22 17.66 26.61
CA GLU A 11 -0.81 18.96 27.14
C GLU A 11 0.67 19.00 27.55
N LEU A 12 1.17 17.91 28.16
CA LEU A 12 2.59 17.79 28.49
C LEU A 12 3.48 17.79 27.25
N ARG A 13 3.09 17.05 26.20
CA ARG A 13 3.77 17.04 24.90
C ARG A 13 3.76 18.44 24.26
N LEU A 14 2.62 19.12 24.25
CA LEU A 14 2.51 20.49 23.72
C LEU A 14 3.35 21.50 24.50
N LYS A 15 3.62 21.27 25.79
CA LYS A 15 4.42 22.18 26.61
C LYS A 15 5.88 22.28 26.16
N SER A 16 6.51 21.18 25.74
CA SER A 16 7.87 21.21 25.18
C SER A 16 7.88 21.91 23.83
N ILE A 17 6.95 21.56 22.95
CA ILE A 17 6.83 22.12 21.60
C ILE A 17 6.60 23.64 21.65
N ARG A 18 5.73 24.12 22.55
CA ARG A 18 5.50 25.56 22.75
C ARG A 18 6.74 26.34 23.16
N LYS A 19 7.73 25.71 23.81
CA LYS A 19 9.02 26.39 24.10
C LYS A 19 9.81 26.62 22.82
N ILE A 20 9.77 25.67 21.88
CA ILE A 20 10.43 25.79 20.57
C ILE A 20 9.70 26.84 19.73
N VAL A 21 8.36 26.84 19.70
CA VAL A 21 7.55 27.89 19.04
C VAL A 21 7.93 29.29 19.53
N LYS A 22 8.12 29.48 20.84
CA LYS A 22 8.59 30.76 21.39
C LYS A 22 9.97 31.16 20.85
N ARG A 23 10.90 30.20 20.68
CA ARG A 23 12.23 30.46 20.08
C ARG A 23 12.14 30.79 18.60
N ILE A 24 11.21 30.18 17.86
CA ILE A 24 10.95 30.53 16.46
C ILE A 24 10.45 31.98 16.39
N ASN A 25 9.47 32.34 17.22
CA ASN A 25 8.91 33.69 17.25
C ASN A 25 9.97 34.76 17.62
N THR A 26 10.97 34.45 18.47
CA THR A 26 12.06 35.40 18.75
C THR A 26 12.94 35.67 17.54
N TRP A 27 13.13 34.68 16.65
CA TRP A 27 13.83 34.89 15.39
C TRP A 27 12.97 35.62 14.36
N SER A 28 11.64 35.44 14.39
CA SER A 28 10.72 36.05 13.41
C SER A 28 10.86 37.58 13.33
N ASP A 29 11.12 38.27 14.45
CA ASP A 29 11.31 39.73 14.46
C ASP A 29 12.59 40.15 13.71
N GLU A 30 13.67 39.41 13.88
CA GLU A 30 14.95 39.65 13.22
C GLU A 30 14.86 39.30 11.72
N VAL A 31 14.33 38.12 11.40
CA VAL A 31 14.18 37.60 10.04
C VAL A 31 13.29 38.52 9.18
N LYS A 32 12.25 39.13 9.78
CA LYS A 32 11.39 40.10 9.10
C LYS A 32 12.16 41.32 8.57
N SER A 33 13.26 41.71 9.24
CA SER A 33 14.10 42.84 8.81
C SER A 33 15.04 42.52 7.66
N TYR A 34 15.24 41.24 7.34
CA TYR A 34 16.15 40.81 6.28
C TYR A 34 15.62 41.14 4.88
N SER A 35 16.55 41.48 3.98
CA SER A 35 16.25 41.56 2.55
C SER A 35 16.07 40.15 1.96
N ASP A 36 15.46 40.08 0.78
CA ASP A 36 15.28 38.82 0.06
C ASP A 36 16.62 38.12 -0.19
N ASP A 37 17.66 38.85 -0.60
CA ASP A 37 18.99 38.28 -0.86
C ASP A 37 19.60 37.65 0.39
N VAL A 38 19.42 38.27 1.56
CA VAL A 38 19.89 37.73 2.85
C VAL A 38 19.13 36.45 3.21
N LEU A 39 17.81 36.43 3.03
CA LEU A 39 17.00 35.24 3.31
C LEU A 39 17.36 34.06 2.40
N LYS A 40 17.68 34.31 1.12
CA LYS A 40 18.13 33.26 0.20
C LYS A 40 19.50 32.72 0.58
N GLN A 41 20.42 33.60 1.00
CA GLN A 41 21.76 33.22 1.44
C GLN A 41 21.74 32.37 2.73
N LYS A 42 20.72 32.51 3.58
CA LYS A 42 20.57 31.70 4.79
C LYS A 42 20.56 30.20 4.50
N THR A 43 19.99 29.74 3.40
CA THR A 43 20.01 28.32 3.03
C THR A 43 21.44 27.80 2.84
N LEU A 44 22.32 28.56 2.18
CA LEU A 44 23.72 28.19 2.01
C LEU A 44 24.46 28.21 3.35
N GLU A 45 24.27 29.25 4.16
CA GLU A 45 24.83 29.36 5.51
C GLU A 45 24.44 28.14 6.38
N PHE A 46 23.18 27.73 6.32
CA PHE A 46 22.68 26.58 7.05
C PHE A 46 23.29 25.27 6.57
N LYS A 47 23.39 25.05 5.25
CA LYS A 47 24.06 23.88 4.68
C LYS A 47 25.53 23.80 5.14
N GLU A 48 26.24 24.94 5.17
CA GLU A 48 27.63 25.02 5.66
C GLU A 48 27.76 24.74 7.16
N ARG A 49 26.85 25.28 7.99
CA ARG A 49 26.82 25.04 9.45
C ARG A 49 26.55 23.57 9.80
N ILE A 50 25.69 22.90 9.03
CA ILE A 50 25.43 21.46 9.17
C ILE A 50 26.65 20.65 8.70
N ALA A 51 27.22 20.97 7.54
CA ALA A 51 28.36 20.25 6.99
C ALA A 51 29.62 20.37 7.86
N SER A 52 29.81 21.52 8.52
CA SER A 52 30.90 21.75 9.47
C SER A 52 30.65 21.14 10.87
N GLY A 53 29.44 20.63 11.13
CA GLY A 53 29.05 20.04 12.41
C GLY A 53 28.84 21.05 13.54
N VAL A 54 28.74 22.35 13.23
CA VAL A 54 28.45 23.41 14.20
C VAL A 54 27.03 23.29 14.74
N ASP A 55 26.09 22.97 13.85
CA ASP A 55 24.68 22.79 14.17
C ASP A 55 24.17 21.41 13.74
N THR A 56 23.20 20.91 14.51
CA THR A 56 22.32 19.82 14.07
C THR A 56 21.02 20.40 13.52
N LEU A 57 20.20 19.58 12.86
CA LEU A 57 18.88 20.01 12.42
C LEU A 57 18.03 20.53 13.59
N ASP A 58 18.11 19.90 14.76
CA ASP A 58 17.39 20.31 15.98
C ASP A 58 17.83 21.68 16.52
N THR A 59 19.15 21.96 16.50
CA THR A 59 19.67 23.25 17.01
C THR A 59 19.32 24.38 16.05
N LEU A 60 19.34 24.09 14.74
CA LEU A 60 19.04 25.03 13.67
C LEU A 60 17.53 25.31 13.52
N LEU A 61 16.67 24.35 13.88
CA LEU A 61 15.22 24.40 13.66
C LEU A 61 14.58 25.76 13.94
N PRO A 62 14.82 26.44 15.09
CA PRO A 62 14.16 27.70 15.38
C PRO A 62 14.45 28.81 14.36
N GLU A 63 15.70 28.92 13.90
CA GLU A 63 16.14 29.92 12.92
C GLU A 63 15.63 29.54 11.52
N ALA A 64 15.80 28.27 11.11
CA ALA A 64 15.36 27.78 9.81
C ALA A 64 13.83 27.89 9.62
N TYR A 65 13.05 27.58 10.66
CA TYR A 65 11.59 27.72 10.60
C TYR A 65 11.17 29.19 10.52
N ALA A 66 11.88 30.10 11.21
CA ALA A 66 11.60 31.53 11.07
C ALA A 66 11.86 32.04 9.64
N VAL A 67 12.98 31.61 9.02
CA VAL A 67 13.30 31.91 7.61
C VAL A 67 12.25 31.34 6.66
N ALA A 68 11.91 30.06 6.78
CA ALA A 68 10.89 29.43 5.93
C ALA A 68 9.51 30.08 6.09
N ARG A 69 9.15 30.47 7.32
CA ARG A 69 7.89 31.15 7.63
C ARG A 69 7.79 32.53 6.99
N GLU A 70 8.85 33.33 7.05
CA GLU A 70 8.91 34.64 6.40
C GLU A 70 8.92 34.49 4.86
N ALA A 71 9.69 33.55 4.34
CA ALA A 71 9.74 33.26 2.90
C ALA A 71 8.36 32.84 2.36
N SER A 72 7.63 32.00 3.09
CA SER A 72 6.25 31.62 2.75
C SER A 72 5.33 32.83 2.63
N TRP A 73 5.46 33.82 3.53
CA TRP A 73 4.68 35.04 3.43
C TRP A 73 5.04 35.89 2.21
N ARG A 74 6.34 36.05 1.93
CA ARG A 74 6.81 36.86 0.79
C ARG A 74 6.48 36.24 -0.57
N VAL A 75 6.54 34.91 -0.67
CA VAL A 75 6.40 34.19 -1.94
C VAL A 75 4.96 33.74 -2.17
N LEU A 76 4.33 33.15 -1.15
CA LEU A 76 3.00 32.55 -1.27
C LEU A 76 1.88 33.46 -0.72
N GLY A 77 2.21 34.57 -0.06
CA GLY A 77 1.23 35.41 0.62
C GLY A 77 0.60 34.74 1.85
N MET A 78 1.20 33.65 2.34
CA MET A 78 0.69 32.87 3.46
C MET A 78 1.72 32.84 4.58
N TYR A 79 1.41 33.44 5.73
CA TYR A 79 2.28 33.38 6.90
C TYR A 79 1.84 32.23 7.82
N PRO A 80 2.66 31.18 8.00
CA PRO A 80 2.28 30.04 8.82
C PRO A 80 1.86 30.43 10.25
N LYS A 81 0.74 29.86 10.72
CA LYS A 81 0.16 30.10 12.05
C LYS A 81 0.95 29.37 13.14
N GLU A 82 0.75 29.74 14.41
CA GLU A 82 1.40 29.04 15.52
C GLU A 82 1.02 27.56 15.60
N VAL A 83 -0.24 27.21 15.31
CA VAL A 83 -0.69 25.81 15.27
C VAL A 83 0.03 25.02 14.17
N GLN A 84 0.37 25.67 13.06
CA GLN A 84 1.16 25.07 11.98
C GLN A 84 2.63 24.91 12.39
N LEU A 85 3.20 25.85 13.15
CA LEU A 85 4.53 25.66 13.76
C LEU A 85 4.56 24.44 14.70
N ILE A 86 3.52 24.26 15.53
CA ILE A 86 3.40 23.10 16.41
C ILE A 86 3.38 21.82 15.56
N GLY A 87 2.54 21.76 14.53
CA GLY A 87 2.47 20.61 13.63
C GLY A 87 3.82 20.32 12.95
N ALA A 88 4.48 21.36 12.43
CA ALA A 88 5.79 21.25 11.78
C ALA A 88 6.89 20.71 12.70
N ILE A 89 6.87 21.07 13.98
CA ILE A 89 7.81 20.53 14.98
C ILE A 89 7.53 19.05 15.23
N VAL A 90 6.26 18.66 15.40
CA VAL A 90 5.86 17.25 15.58
C VAL A 90 6.31 16.39 14.40
N LEU A 91 6.17 16.91 13.18
CA LEU A 91 6.60 16.22 11.97
C LEU A 91 8.13 16.05 11.95
N HIS A 92 8.90 17.09 12.30
CA HIS A 92 10.35 17.00 12.37
C HIS A 92 10.83 15.99 13.43
N GLU A 93 10.18 15.94 14.60
CA GLU A 93 10.43 14.94 15.64
C GLU A 93 10.08 13.49 15.21
N GLY A 94 9.59 13.30 13.97
CA GLY A 94 9.28 11.99 13.42
C GLY A 94 7.98 11.41 13.99
N ASN A 95 7.02 12.25 14.40
CA ASN A 95 5.75 11.83 15.01
C ASN A 95 4.54 12.13 14.11
N ILE A 96 3.34 11.74 14.54
CA ILE A 96 2.10 12.01 13.81
C ILE A 96 1.46 13.30 14.32
N ALA A 97 1.33 14.30 13.44
CA ALA A 97 0.60 15.53 13.72
C ALA A 97 -0.90 15.34 13.38
N GLU A 98 -1.75 15.29 14.41
CA GLU A 98 -3.19 15.35 14.20
C GLU A 98 -3.64 16.81 14.09
N MET A 99 -3.91 17.25 12.86
CA MET A 99 -4.38 18.59 12.51
C MET A 99 -5.72 18.48 11.79
N GLN A 100 -6.72 19.22 12.28
CA GLN A 100 -8.05 19.21 11.68
C GLN A 100 -8.02 19.69 10.22
N THR A 101 -8.99 19.22 9.43
CA THR A 101 -9.06 19.61 8.02
C THR A 101 -9.28 21.12 7.88
N GLY A 102 -8.53 21.76 6.98
CA GLY A 102 -8.54 23.21 6.82
C GLY A 102 -7.52 23.97 7.68
N GLU A 103 -6.77 23.31 8.59
CA GLU A 103 -5.67 23.95 9.35
C GLU A 103 -4.40 24.21 8.50
N GLY A 104 -4.39 23.86 7.22
CA GLY A 104 -3.26 24.06 6.30
C GLY A 104 -2.13 23.04 6.50
N LYS A 105 -2.45 21.75 6.37
CA LYS A 105 -1.48 20.64 6.45
C LYS A 105 -0.37 20.75 5.40
N THR A 106 -0.72 21.04 4.15
CA THR A 106 0.25 21.23 3.05
C THR A 106 1.25 22.35 3.38
N LEU A 107 0.76 23.51 3.82
CA LEU A 107 1.63 24.62 4.23
C LEU A 107 2.50 24.24 5.44
N THR A 108 1.96 23.48 6.38
CA THR A 108 2.69 23.01 7.57
C THR A 108 3.87 22.12 7.20
N ALA A 109 3.73 21.27 6.18
CA ALA A 109 4.78 20.35 5.74
C ALA A 109 6.00 21.07 5.12
N THR A 110 5.85 22.30 4.64
CA THR A 110 6.95 23.06 3.99
C THR A 110 8.16 23.27 4.91
N MET A 111 7.92 23.56 6.19
CA MET A 111 8.97 23.84 7.16
C MET A 111 9.84 22.61 7.50
N PRO A 112 9.28 21.44 7.87
CA PRO A 112 10.08 20.25 8.10
C PRO A 112 10.73 19.72 6.81
N LEU A 113 10.11 19.87 5.64
CA LEU A 113 10.73 19.52 4.36
C LEU A 113 11.95 20.40 4.10
N TYR A 114 11.80 21.73 4.22
CA TYR A 114 12.91 22.68 4.09
C TYR A 114 14.06 22.35 5.04
N LEU A 115 13.79 22.20 6.33
CA LEU A 115 14.84 21.92 7.34
C LEU A 115 15.58 20.61 7.05
N ASN A 116 14.86 19.52 6.79
CA ASN A 116 15.50 18.22 6.55
C ASN A 116 16.24 18.17 5.20
N ALA A 117 15.78 18.93 4.20
CA ALA A 117 16.42 19.06 2.90
C ALA A 117 17.80 19.74 2.98
N LEU A 118 18.07 20.54 4.02
CA LEU A 118 19.39 21.13 4.26
C LEU A 118 20.50 20.08 4.47
N SER A 119 20.14 18.85 4.80
CA SER A 119 21.10 17.74 4.89
C SER A 119 21.63 17.26 3.54
N GLY A 120 20.97 17.59 2.43
CA GLY A 120 21.32 17.13 1.07
C GLY A 120 21.05 15.65 0.81
N LYS A 121 20.35 14.95 1.72
CA LYS A 121 20.02 13.51 1.59
C LYS A 121 18.66 13.23 0.94
N GLY A 122 17.98 14.26 0.44
CA GLY A 122 16.62 14.17 -0.12
C GLY A 122 15.52 14.06 0.96
N THR A 123 14.35 14.60 0.63
CA THR A 123 13.15 14.56 1.48
C THR A 123 11.91 14.28 0.64
N TYR A 124 10.89 13.67 1.24
CA TYR A 124 9.73 13.18 0.50
C TYR A 124 8.42 13.64 1.12
N LEU A 125 7.52 14.20 0.31
CA LEU A 125 6.10 14.32 0.67
C LEU A 125 5.31 13.25 -0.08
N ILE A 126 4.71 12.33 0.68
CA ILE A 126 3.95 11.20 0.15
C ILE A 126 2.46 11.46 0.34
N THR A 127 1.72 11.61 -0.76
CA THR A 127 0.26 11.81 -0.73
C THR A 127 -0.50 10.56 -1.16
N THR A 128 -1.84 10.62 -1.09
CA THR A 128 -2.70 9.49 -1.43
C THR A 128 -3.00 9.33 -2.92
N ASN A 129 -2.70 10.32 -3.77
CA ASN A 129 -2.95 10.25 -5.21
C ASN A 129 -2.13 11.29 -6.00
N ASP A 130 -1.98 11.02 -7.30
CA ASP A 130 -1.11 11.79 -8.20
C ASP A 130 -1.58 13.25 -8.33
N TYR A 131 -2.89 13.52 -8.30
CA TYR A 131 -3.45 14.88 -8.34
C TYR A 131 -3.02 15.73 -7.14
N LEU A 132 -3.13 15.20 -5.92
CA LEU A 132 -2.73 15.91 -4.69
C LEU A 132 -1.21 16.12 -4.67
N ALA A 133 -0.42 15.12 -5.09
CA ALA A 133 1.03 15.28 -5.19
C ALA A 133 1.40 16.42 -6.15
N LYS A 134 0.77 16.46 -7.33
CA LYS A 134 1.01 17.50 -8.34
C LYS A 134 0.57 18.88 -7.87
N ARG A 135 -0.65 19.01 -7.34
CA ARG A 135 -1.17 20.28 -6.81
C ARG A 135 -0.25 20.84 -5.73
N ASP A 136 0.07 20.03 -4.73
CA ASP A 136 0.88 20.48 -3.59
C ASP A 136 2.32 20.81 -4.02
N PHE A 137 2.84 20.10 -5.02
CA PHE A 137 4.11 20.43 -5.65
C PHE A 137 4.06 21.79 -6.35
N GLU A 138 3.09 22.01 -7.26
CA GLU A 138 2.96 23.25 -8.03
C GLU A 138 2.72 24.47 -7.12
N GLU A 139 1.94 24.31 -6.05
CA GLU A 139 1.67 25.38 -5.09
C GLU A 139 2.90 25.73 -4.22
N MET A 140 3.72 24.74 -3.84
CA MET A 140 4.82 24.94 -2.88
C MET A 140 6.20 25.06 -3.54
N GLN A 141 6.38 24.62 -4.79
CA GLN A 141 7.63 24.72 -5.55
C GLN A 141 8.22 26.14 -5.56
N PRO A 142 7.43 27.22 -5.78
CA PRO A 142 7.98 28.58 -5.80
C PRO A 142 8.69 28.97 -4.50
N LEU A 143 8.22 28.46 -3.35
CA LEU A 143 8.83 28.72 -2.05
C LEU A 143 10.22 28.08 -1.95
N TYR A 144 10.33 26.80 -2.33
CA TYR A 144 11.59 26.06 -2.24
C TYR A 144 12.64 26.60 -3.21
N GLU A 145 12.25 26.88 -4.45
CA GLU A 145 13.14 27.46 -5.45
C GLU A 145 13.60 28.85 -5.04
N TRP A 146 12.70 29.67 -4.48
CA TRP A 146 13.08 30.98 -3.95
C TRP A 146 14.08 30.86 -2.82
N LEU A 147 13.95 29.87 -1.92
CA LEU A 147 14.91 29.57 -0.86
C LEU A 147 16.20 28.88 -1.35
N GLY A 148 16.32 28.57 -2.65
CA GLY A 148 17.52 27.96 -3.23
C GLY A 148 17.60 26.43 -3.08
N LEU A 149 16.47 25.75 -2.89
CA LEU A 149 16.37 24.29 -2.94
C LEU A 149 15.70 23.84 -4.23
N THR A 150 15.97 22.60 -4.64
CA THR A 150 15.31 21.98 -5.80
C THR A 150 14.12 21.13 -5.35
N ALA A 151 13.02 21.18 -6.09
CA ALA A 151 11.85 20.35 -5.84
C ALA A 151 11.40 19.64 -7.13
N SER A 152 10.91 18.41 -7.02
CA SER A 152 10.41 17.64 -8.16
C SER A 152 9.14 16.86 -7.84
N LEU A 153 8.39 16.52 -8.90
CA LEU A 153 7.37 15.49 -8.85
C LEU A 153 8.03 14.14 -9.17
N GLY A 154 7.83 13.14 -8.32
CA GLY A 154 8.41 11.79 -8.42
C GLY A 154 7.97 10.98 -9.64
N PHE A 155 7.12 11.56 -10.49
CA PHE A 155 6.58 10.96 -11.70
C PHE A 155 6.28 12.04 -12.74
N VAL A 156 6.21 11.64 -14.00
CA VAL A 156 5.70 12.45 -15.11
C VAL A 156 4.20 12.23 -15.23
N ASP A 157 3.43 13.31 -15.24
CA ASP A 157 1.97 13.31 -15.34
C ASP A 157 1.49 13.08 -16.79
N ILE A 158 2.00 12.01 -17.39
CA ILE A 158 1.63 11.50 -18.71
C ILE A 158 1.40 10.00 -18.54
N VAL A 159 0.22 9.53 -18.94
CA VAL A 159 -0.14 8.11 -18.88
C VAL A 159 0.80 7.32 -19.79
N ASP A 160 1.31 6.19 -19.30
CA ASP A 160 2.25 5.30 -20.00
C ASP A 160 3.53 5.99 -20.52
N TYR A 161 4.01 7.01 -19.80
CA TYR A 161 5.28 7.66 -20.12
C TYR A 161 6.47 6.71 -19.91
N GLU A 162 7.27 6.55 -20.96
CA GLU A 162 8.54 5.83 -20.91
C GLU A 162 9.68 6.79 -20.56
N TYR A 163 10.30 6.56 -19.40
CA TYR A 163 11.42 7.38 -18.92
C TYR A 163 12.69 7.13 -19.75
N GLN A 164 13.38 8.21 -20.09
CA GLN A 164 14.70 8.13 -20.70
C GLN A 164 15.76 7.66 -19.70
N LYS A 165 16.86 7.08 -20.19
CA LYS A 165 17.97 6.63 -19.34
C LYS A 165 18.47 7.80 -18.48
N GLY A 166 18.44 7.63 -17.15
CA GLY A 166 18.88 8.65 -16.19
C GLY A 166 17.82 9.67 -15.77
N GLU A 167 16.66 9.75 -16.45
CA GLU A 167 15.62 10.74 -16.13
C GLU A 167 15.05 10.56 -14.72
N LYS A 168 14.72 9.32 -14.34
CA LYS A 168 14.28 8.98 -12.97
C LYS A 168 15.32 9.36 -11.92
N ARG A 169 16.60 9.14 -12.22
CA ARG A 169 17.69 9.48 -11.31
C ARG A 169 17.74 10.98 -11.04
N ASN A 170 17.65 11.79 -12.10
CA ASN A 170 17.60 13.25 -11.98
C ASN A 170 16.40 13.72 -11.13
N ILE A 171 15.23 13.07 -11.27
CA ILE A 171 14.05 13.39 -10.43
C ILE A 171 14.37 13.19 -8.95
N TYR A 172 14.96 12.05 -8.59
CA TYR A 172 15.26 11.70 -7.20
C TYR A 172 16.50 12.38 -6.62
N GLU A 173 17.34 13.03 -7.43
CA GLU A 173 18.46 13.86 -7.00
C GLU A 173 18.04 15.25 -6.48
N HIS A 174 16.75 15.61 -6.58
CA HIS A 174 16.23 16.86 -6.03
C HIS A 174 16.19 16.85 -4.49
N ASP A 175 16.28 18.02 -3.86
CA ASP A 175 16.26 18.16 -2.40
C ASP A 175 14.89 17.72 -1.80
N ILE A 176 13.79 17.97 -2.53
CA ILE A 176 12.42 17.69 -2.10
C ILE A 176 11.63 17.00 -3.21
N ILE A 177 11.06 15.84 -2.92
CA ILE A 177 10.31 15.02 -3.88
C ILE A 177 8.86 14.87 -3.42
N TYR A 178 7.91 15.28 -4.27
CA TYR A 178 6.48 15.03 -4.09
C TYR A 178 6.10 13.75 -4.84
N THR A 179 5.49 12.78 -4.16
CA THR A 179 5.13 11.51 -4.80
C THR A 179 3.91 10.87 -4.12
N THR A 180 3.51 9.71 -4.60
CA THR A 180 2.48 8.88 -3.96
C THR A 180 3.08 7.61 -3.40
N ASN A 181 2.40 7.04 -2.42
CA ASN A 181 2.80 5.76 -1.83
C ASN A 181 2.95 4.66 -2.89
N GLY A 182 2.03 4.60 -3.85
CA GLY A 182 2.07 3.67 -4.97
C GLY A 182 3.28 3.88 -5.88
N ARG A 183 3.50 5.11 -6.37
CA ARG A 183 4.63 5.46 -7.26
C ARG A 183 5.96 5.13 -6.61
N LEU A 184 6.19 5.61 -5.38
CA LEU A 184 7.41 5.34 -4.63
C LEU A 184 7.64 3.84 -4.41
N GLY A 185 6.59 3.10 -4.05
CA GLY A 185 6.70 1.67 -3.83
C GLY A 185 7.03 0.88 -5.10
N PHE A 186 6.43 1.24 -6.25
CA PHE A 186 6.80 0.64 -7.52
C PHE A 186 8.22 1.03 -7.97
N ASP A 187 8.60 2.29 -7.80
CA ASP A 187 9.95 2.76 -8.08
C ASP A 187 11.00 2.00 -7.25
N TYR A 188 10.73 1.76 -5.96
CA TYR A 188 11.57 0.88 -5.12
C TYR A 188 11.66 -0.55 -5.65
N LEU A 189 10.53 -1.15 -6.05
CA LEU A 189 10.52 -2.51 -6.57
C LEU A 189 11.28 -2.61 -7.91
N ILE A 190 11.12 -1.62 -8.80
CA ILE A 190 11.80 -1.55 -10.10
C ILE A 190 13.31 -1.34 -9.92
N ASP A 191 13.72 -0.44 -9.03
CA ASP A 191 15.13 -0.18 -8.72
C ASP A 191 15.84 -1.47 -8.24
N ASN A 192 15.17 -2.27 -7.43
CA ASN A 192 15.69 -3.56 -6.95
C ASN A 192 15.61 -4.69 -7.99
N LEU A 193 15.02 -4.46 -9.16
CA LEU A 193 15.05 -5.35 -10.32
C LEU A 193 16.05 -4.89 -11.39
N ALA A 194 16.73 -3.75 -11.21
CA ALA A 194 17.70 -3.22 -12.18
C ALA A 194 18.85 -4.19 -12.45
N ASP A 195 19.15 -4.47 -13.72
CA ASP A 195 20.15 -5.48 -14.14
C ASP A 195 21.62 -5.02 -14.02
N SER A 196 21.82 -3.76 -13.65
CA SER A 196 23.11 -3.07 -13.59
C SER A 196 23.07 -1.96 -12.55
N ALA A 197 24.24 -1.57 -12.02
CA ALA A 197 24.36 -0.46 -11.08
C ALA A 197 23.93 0.89 -11.69
N GLU A 198 24.15 1.08 -13.00
CA GLU A 198 23.68 2.28 -13.72
C GLU A 198 22.16 2.33 -13.87
N GLY A 199 21.49 1.16 -13.86
CA GLY A 199 20.03 1.07 -13.94
C GLY A 199 19.34 1.46 -12.63
N LYS A 200 20.08 1.57 -11.52
CA LYS A 200 19.56 2.08 -10.26
C LYS A 200 19.46 3.60 -10.27
N PHE A 201 18.35 4.09 -9.74
CA PHE A 201 17.99 5.50 -9.72
C PHE A 201 17.48 5.99 -8.37
N LEU A 202 17.07 5.09 -7.46
CA LEU A 202 16.53 5.48 -6.16
C LEU A 202 17.65 5.64 -5.12
N PRO A 203 17.84 6.84 -4.54
CA PRO A 203 18.80 7.03 -3.46
C PRO A 203 18.28 6.42 -2.15
N GLN A 204 19.12 6.42 -1.12
CA GLN A 204 18.70 6.02 0.22
C GLN A 204 17.56 6.93 0.70
N LEU A 205 16.45 6.32 1.14
CA LEU A 205 15.30 7.06 1.64
C LEU A 205 15.63 7.67 3.01
N ASN A 206 15.73 8.99 3.07
CA ASN A 206 16.13 9.71 4.29
C ASN A 206 14.93 10.14 5.13
N TYR A 207 14.26 11.25 4.77
CA TYR A 207 13.14 11.79 5.54
C TYR A 207 11.84 11.85 4.72
N GLY A 208 10.77 11.27 5.26
CA GLY A 208 9.45 11.24 4.62
C GLY A 208 8.35 11.85 5.47
N ILE A 209 7.45 12.62 4.87
CA ILE A 209 6.19 13.05 5.47
C ILE A 209 5.05 12.38 4.71
N ILE A 210 4.21 11.65 5.42
CA ILE A 210 3.05 10.98 4.84
C ILE A 210 1.81 11.84 5.12
N ASP A 211 1.22 12.42 4.07
CA ASP A 211 -0.08 13.07 4.16
C ASP A 211 -1.21 12.04 4.24
N GLU A 212 -2.24 12.34 5.04
CA GLU A 212 -3.34 11.42 5.35
C GLU A 212 -2.81 10.04 5.77
N VAL A 213 -1.82 10.05 6.68
CA VAL A 213 -1.06 8.87 7.11
C VAL A 213 -1.92 7.71 7.58
N ASP A 214 -3.08 8.02 8.17
CA ASP A 214 -4.00 7.02 8.68
C ASP A 214 -4.68 6.23 7.56
N SER A 215 -4.84 6.79 6.38
CA SER A 215 -5.32 6.02 5.23
C SER A 215 -4.26 5.32 4.43
N ILE A 216 -3.01 5.78 4.48
CA ILE A 216 -1.92 5.05 3.84
C ILE A 216 -1.48 3.87 4.72
N ILE A 217 -1.27 4.10 6.01
CA ILE A 217 -0.71 3.11 6.94
C ILE A 217 -1.76 2.19 7.55
N LEU A 218 -2.99 2.67 7.79
CA LEU A 218 -4.03 1.84 8.43
C LEU A 218 -5.04 1.32 7.41
N ASP A 219 -5.48 2.12 6.44
CA ASP A 219 -6.52 1.68 5.50
C ASP A 219 -5.91 0.91 4.32
N ALA A 220 -4.97 1.52 3.58
CA ALA A 220 -4.37 0.94 2.37
C ALA A 220 -3.33 -0.16 2.63
N ALA A 221 -2.81 -0.29 3.86
CA ALA A 221 -1.73 -1.22 4.19
C ALA A 221 -2.07 -2.71 4.12
N GLN A 222 -3.32 -3.07 3.82
CA GLN A 222 -3.77 -4.47 3.74
C GLN A 222 -3.29 -5.17 2.46
N THR A 223 -3.12 -4.43 1.37
CA THR A 223 -2.78 -4.98 0.06
C THR A 223 -1.33 -4.63 -0.28
N PRO A 224 -0.44 -5.63 -0.49
CA PRO A 224 0.92 -5.35 -0.90
C PRO A 224 0.97 -4.80 -2.33
N LEU A 225 2.01 -4.04 -2.64
CA LEU A 225 2.38 -3.70 -4.01
C LEU A 225 3.12 -4.89 -4.64
N VAL A 226 2.84 -5.15 -5.91
CA VAL A 226 3.25 -6.39 -6.59
C VAL A 226 3.68 -6.06 -8.02
N ILE A 227 4.88 -6.48 -8.42
CA ILE A 227 5.29 -6.49 -9.82
C ILE A 227 5.06 -7.88 -10.40
N SER A 228 4.27 -7.94 -11.47
CA SER A 228 4.01 -9.17 -12.23
C SER A 228 5.14 -9.47 -13.22
N GLY A 229 5.46 -10.75 -13.35
CA GLY A 229 6.51 -11.27 -14.22
C GLY A 229 6.01 -12.03 -15.43
N ALA A 230 6.75 -13.08 -15.79
CA ALA A 230 6.45 -13.91 -16.93
C ALA A 230 5.08 -14.61 -16.77
N PRO A 231 4.35 -14.81 -17.89
CA PRO A 231 3.11 -15.57 -17.86
C PRO A 231 3.37 -17.01 -17.41
N ARG A 232 2.52 -17.51 -16.53
CA ARG A 232 2.45 -18.91 -16.13
C ARG A 232 1.65 -19.71 -17.16
N LEU A 233 1.81 -21.03 -17.11
CA LEU A 233 0.88 -21.93 -17.78
C LEU A 233 -0.49 -21.79 -17.11
N GLN A 234 -1.43 -21.20 -17.84
CA GLN A 234 -2.77 -20.90 -17.34
C GLN A 234 -3.58 -22.18 -17.18
N SER A 235 -4.36 -22.26 -16.10
CA SER A 235 -5.28 -23.37 -15.90
C SER A 235 -6.47 -23.22 -16.86
N ASN A 236 -6.70 -24.22 -17.70
CA ASN A 236 -7.89 -24.26 -18.57
C ASN A 236 -9.17 -24.64 -17.81
N LEU A 237 -9.10 -24.80 -16.48
CA LEU A 237 -10.20 -25.32 -15.66
C LEU A 237 -11.16 -24.24 -15.15
N PHE A 238 -10.83 -22.94 -15.25
CA PHE A 238 -11.63 -21.89 -14.60
C PHE A 238 -13.11 -21.90 -15.02
N HIS A 239 -13.38 -21.95 -16.33
CA HIS A 239 -14.77 -21.98 -16.82
C HIS A 239 -15.50 -23.29 -16.47
N ILE A 240 -14.84 -24.44 -16.63
CA ILE A 240 -15.43 -25.76 -16.31
C ILE A 240 -15.78 -25.85 -14.82
N VAL A 241 -14.86 -25.38 -13.97
CA VAL A 241 -15.06 -25.38 -12.52
C VAL A 241 -16.11 -24.37 -12.09
N LYS A 242 -16.21 -23.22 -12.76
CA LYS A 242 -17.29 -22.26 -12.54
C LYS A 242 -18.66 -22.90 -12.81
N GLU A 243 -18.81 -23.61 -13.93
CA GLU A 243 -20.04 -24.34 -14.24
C GLU A 243 -20.39 -25.39 -13.18
N PHE A 244 -19.39 -26.13 -12.69
CA PHE A 244 -19.58 -27.06 -11.57
C PHE A 244 -20.04 -26.33 -10.29
N VAL A 245 -19.40 -25.22 -9.91
CA VAL A 245 -19.74 -24.45 -8.71
C VAL A 245 -21.16 -23.89 -8.75
N ASP A 246 -21.65 -23.52 -9.94
CA ASP A 246 -23.04 -23.07 -10.14
C ASP A 246 -24.08 -24.17 -9.83
N THR A 247 -23.69 -25.45 -9.84
CA THR A 247 -24.56 -26.58 -9.48
C THR A 247 -24.63 -26.86 -7.97
N LEU A 248 -23.70 -26.26 -7.19
CA LEU A 248 -23.59 -26.54 -5.77
C LEU A 248 -24.61 -25.74 -4.95
N ILE A 249 -24.94 -26.27 -3.77
CA ILE A 249 -25.98 -25.75 -2.88
C ILE A 249 -25.34 -25.53 -1.51
N GLU A 250 -25.53 -24.33 -0.95
CA GLU A 250 -25.06 -23.98 0.39
C GLU A 250 -25.70 -24.90 1.46
N ASP A 251 -24.94 -25.21 2.51
CA ASP A 251 -25.28 -26.13 3.61
C ASP A 251 -25.47 -27.61 3.23
N VAL A 252 -25.47 -27.94 1.94
CA VAL A 252 -25.49 -29.32 1.41
C VAL A 252 -24.10 -29.70 0.90
N HIS A 253 -23.63 -28.97 -0.10
CA HIS A 253 -22.37 -29.28 -0.80
C HIS A 253 -21.18 -28.50 -0.23
N PHE A 254 -21.41 -27.29 0.25
CA PHE A 254 -20.37 -26.45 0.85
C PHE A 254 -20.94 -25.64 2.00
N LYS A 255 -20.05 -25.13 2.85
CA LYS A 255 -20.43 -24.21 3.93
C LYS A 255 -19.55 -22.98 3.89
N MET A 256 -20.12 -21.82 4.22
CA MET A 256 -19.39 -20.58 4.33
C MET A 256 -19.63 -19.85 5.64
N LYS A 257 -18.65 -19.03 6.02
CA LYS A 257 -18.75 -18.03 7.08
C LYS A 257 -18.37 -16.68 6.48
N LYS A 258 -19.36 -15.92 6.02
CA LYS A 258 -19.15 -14.62 5.37
C LYS A 258 -18.36 -13.64 6.24
N THR A 259 -18.58 -13.64 7.55
CA THR A 259 -17.86 -12.79 8.52
C THR A 259 -16.36 -13.09 8.57
N LYS A 260 -15.97 -14.35 8.39
CA LYS A 260 -14.57 -14.79 8.38
C LYS A 260 -13.97 -14.95 6.98
N LYS A 261 -14.77 -14.75 5.92
CA LYS A 261 -14.39 -15.05 4.52
C LYS A 261 -13.87 -16.49 4.33
N GLU A 262 -14.44 -17.43 5.08
CA GLU A 262 -14.10 -18.85 5.00
C GLU A 262 -15.16 -19.59 4.18
N ILE A 263 -14.74 -20.44 3.26
CA ILE A 263 -15.60 -21.35 2.49
C ILE A 263 -14.90 -22.69 2.33
N TRP A 264 -15.63 -23.79 2.49
CA TRP A 264 -15.09 -25.13 2.34
C TRP A 264 -16.15 -26.11 1.85
N LEU A 265 -15.72 -27.15 1.13
CA LEU A 265 -16.57 -28.25 0.71
C LEU A 265 -16.96 -29.13 1.90
N LEU A 266 -18.21 -29.60 1.91
CA LEU A 266 -18.69 -30.67 2.76
C LEU A 266 -18.48 -32.02 2.05
N ASN A 267 -18.63 -33.14 2.77
CA ASN A 267 -18.43 -34.48 2.19
C ASN A 267 -19.25 -34.70 0.91
N GLN A 268 -20.51 -34.27 0.88
CA GLN A 268 -21.34 -34.37 -0.32
C GLN A 268 -20.83 -33.51 -1.49
N GLY A 269 -20.23 -32.35 -1.23
CA GLY A 269 -19.58 -31.55 -2.27
C GLY A 269 -18.29 -32.17 -2.79
N ILE A 270 -17.55 -32.89 -1.93
CA ILE A 270 -16.36 -33.66 -2.34
C ILE A 270 -16.80 -34.82 -3.25
N GLU A 271 -17.83 -35.58 -2.87
CA GLU A 271 -18.39 -36.66 -3.69
C GLU A 271 -18.94 -36.13 -5.03
N ALA A 272 -19.63 -34.99 -5.01
CA ALA A 272 -20.11 -34.34 -6.23
C ALA A 272 -18.95 -33.93 -7.16
N ALA A 273 -17.85 -33.40 -6.60
CA ALA A 273 -16.66 -33.05 -7.38
C ALA A 273 -15.98 -34.29 -7.97
N GLN A 274 -15.82 -35.36 -7.18
CA GLN A 274 -15.27 -36.63 -7.65
C GLN A 274 -16.09 -37.21 -8.81
N SER A 275 -17.42 -37.17 -8.71
CA SER A 275 -18.30 -37.65 -9.77
C SER A 275 -18.29 -36.76 -11.01
N TYR A 276 -18.27 -35.43 -10.85
CA TYR A 276 -18.32 -34.50 -11.98
C TYR A 276 -17.03 -34.52 -12.80
N PHE A 277 -15.88 -34.56 -12.13
CA PHE A 277 -14.56 -34.55 -12.77
C PHE A 277 -13.97 -35.94 -13.01
N ASN A 278 -14.67 -37.01 -12.58
CA ASN A 278 -14.23 -38.40 -12.67
C ASN A 278 -12.85 -38.64 -12.04
N VAL A 279 -12.72 -38.26 -10.76
CA VAL A 279 -11.48 -38.41 -9.97
C VAL A 279 -11.75 -39.29 -8.75
N GLU A 280 -10.91 -40.31 -8.51
CA GLU A 280 -11.07 -41.23 -7.39
C GLU A 280 -10.84 -40.57 -6.03
N ASP A 281 -9.77 -39.78 -5.89
CA ASP A 281 -9.48 -39.01 -4.67
C ASP A 281 -9.13 -37.57 -5.03
N LEU A 282 -9.98 -36.66 -4.54
CA LEU A 282 -9.87 -35.23 -4.76
C LEU A 282 -8.60 -34.64 -4.10
N TYR A 283 -8.05 -35.26 -3.06
CA TYR A 283 -6.85 -34.76 -2.35
C TYR A 283 -5.54 -35.46 -2.73
N SER A 284 -5.56 -36.24 -3.81
CA SER A 284 -4.34 -36.82 -4.40
C SER A 284 -3.40 -35.75 -4.96
N GLU A 285 -2.10 -36.05 -5.10
CA GLU A 285 -1.12 -35.13 -5.71
C GLU A 285 -1.53 -34.69 -7.12
N GLN A 286 -2.19 -35.57 -7.88
CA GLN A 286 -2.65 -35.29 -9.24
C GLN A 286 -3.84 -34.33 -9.28
N ALA A 287 -4.69 -34.33 -8.24
CA ALA A 287 -5.92 -33.53 -8.17
C ALA A 287 -5.74 -32.18 -7.44
N MET A 288 -4.54 -31.87 -6.92
CA MET A 288 -4.28 -30.61 -6.20
C MET A 288 -4.66 -29.35 -7.00
N VAL A 289 -4.39 -29.33 -8.30
CA VAL A 289 -4.73 -28.20 -9.18
C VAL A 289 -6.25 -28.04 -9.29
N LEU A 290 -6.98 -29.14 -9.39
CA LEU A 290 -8.45 -29.14 -9.45
C LEU A 290 -9.05 -28.60 -8.15
N VAL A 291 -8.61 -29.11 -7.00
CA VAL A 291 -9.06 -28.63 -5.68
C VAL A 291 -8.83 -27.14 -5.50
N ARG A 292 -7.64 -26.68 -5.91
CA ARG A 292 -7.32 -25.25 -5.86
C ARG A 292 -8.34 -24.45 -6.68
N ASN A 293 -8.60 -24.84 -7.94
CA ASN A 293 -9.55 -24.13 -8.80
C ASN A 293 -10.99 -24.17 -8.26
N ILE A 294 -11.45 -25.30 -7.72
CA ILE A 294 -12.79 -25.40 -7.11
C ILE A 294 -12.92 -24.41 -5.95
N ASN A 295 -11.92 -24.34 -5.08
CA ASN A 295 -11.91 -23.38 -3.98
C ASN A 295 -11.85 -21.92 -4.48
N LEU A 296 -11.07 -21.63 -5.53
CA LEU A 296 -11.01 -20.28 -6.11
C LEU A 296 -12.37 -19.86 -6.69
N ALA A 297 -13.03 -20.74 -7.43
CA ALA A 297 -14.36 -20.49 -8.01
C ALA A 297 -15.44 -20.31 -6.93
N LEU A 298 -15.45 -21.16 -5.89
CA LEU A 298 -16.33 -20.98 -4.73
C LEU A 298 -16.15 -19.61 -4.06
N ARG A 299 -14.89 -19.20 -3.87
CA ARG A 299 -14.58 -17.89 -3.29
C ARG A 299 -15.03 -16.74 -4.19
N ALA A 300 -14.70 -16.79 -5.48
CA ALA A 300 -15.11 -15.78 -6.46
C ALA A 300 -16.64 -15.64 -6.50
N GLN A 301 -17.36 -16.77 -6.45
CA GLN A 301 -18.82 -16.79 -6.49
C GLN A 301 -19.45 -16.18 -5.24
N TYR A 302 -19.05 -16.64 -4.05
CA TYR A 302 -19.77 -16.38 -2.80
C TYR A 302 -19.13 -15.36 -1.85
N LEU A 303 -17.85 -15.01 -2.03
CA LEU A 303 -17.13 -14.07 -1.15
C LEU A 303 -16.76 -12.74 -1.81
N PHE A 304 -16.88 -12.65 -3.14
CA PHE A 304 -16.59 -11.44 -3.92
C PHE A 304 -17.85 -10.97 -4.65
N GLU A 305 -18.30 -9.78 -4.31
CA GLU A 305 -19.53 -9.17 -4.83
C GLU A 305 -19.21 -8.05 -5.83
N SER A 306 -19.89 -8.07 -6.98
CA SER A 306 -19.82 -6.98 -7.96
C SER A 306 -20.36 -5.68 -7.34
N ASN A 307 -19.75 -4.54 -7.70
CA ASN A 307 -19.99 -3.19 -7.16
C ASN A 307 -19.63 -2.99 -5.67
N VAL A 308 -19.05 -4.00 -5.01
CA VAL A 308 -18.57 -3.90 -3.62
C VAL A 308 -17.09 -4.24 -3.54
N ASP A 309 -16.69 -5.35 -4.15
CA ASP A 309 -15.31 -5.85 -4.18
C ASP A 309 -14.58 -5.50 -5.47
N TYR A 310 -15.31 -5.39 -6.55
CA TYR A 310 -14.79 -5.09 -7.88
C TYR A 310 -15.90 -4.52 -8.75
N PHE A 311 -15.51 -3.90 -9.86
CA PHE A 311 -16.39 -3.38 -10.89
C PHE A 311 -15.97 -3.94 -12.24
N VAL A 312 -16.93 -4.25 -13.11
CA VAL A 312 -16.66 -4.62 -14.50
C VAL A 312 -16.62 -3.36 -15.34
N TYR A 313 -15.43 -2.93 -15.77
CA TYR A 313 -15.24 -1.69 -16.53
C TYR A 313 -14.51 -1.98 -17.84
N ASN A 314 -15.09 -1.57 -18.97
CA ASN A 314 -14.49 -1.76 -20.31
C ASN A 314 -14.00 -3.19 -20.61
N GLY A 315 -14.69 -4.21 -20.08
CA GLY A 315 -14.31 -5.61 -20.24
C GLY A 315 -13.17 -6.10 -19.33
N ASP A 316 -12.80 -5.34 -18.30
CA ASP A 316 -11.80 -5.72 -17.28
C ASP A 316 -12.40 -5.71 -15.87
N ILE A 317 -11.85 -6.53 -14.97
CA ILE A 317 -12.17 -6.50 -13.53
C ILE A 317 -11.30 -5.44 -12.86
N VAL A 318 -11.92 -4.35 -12.41
CA VAL A 318 -11.24 -3.32 -11.60
C VAL A 318 -11.59 -3.54 -10.13
N LEU A 319 -10.59 -3.83 -9.30
CA LEU A 319 -10.82 -4.07 -7.86
C LEU A 319 -11.22 -2.78 -7.15
N ILE A 320 -12.04 -2.93 -6.12
CA ILE A 320 -12.45 -1.86 -5.23
C ILE A 320 -11.82 -2.13 -3.86
N ASP A 321 -11.07 -1.17 -3.33
CA ASP A 321 -10.70 -1.20 -1.91
C ASP A 321 -11.98 -1.02 -1.08
N ARG A 322 -12.34 -1.98 -0.21
CA ARG A 322 -13.59 -1.91 0.56
C ARG A 322 -13.66 -0.75 1.55
N ILE A 323 -12.51 -0.30 2.05
CA ILE A 323 -12.46 0.71 3.12
C ILE A 323 -12.60 2.10 2.51
N THR A 324 -11.81 2.35 1.49
CA THR A 324 -11.89 3.63 0.79
C THR A 324 -13.08 3.61 -0.16
N GLY A 325 -13.23 2.56 -0.96
CA GLY A 325 -14.13 2.46 -2.10
C GLY A 325 -13.39 2.72 -3.43
N ARG A 326 -12.06 2.90 -3.40
CA ARG A 326 -11.27 3.33 -4.56
C ARG A 326 -11.17 2.20 -5.55
N MET A 327 -11.30 2.55 -6.83
CA MET A 327 -10.85 1.68 -7.91
C MET A 327 -9.33 1.55 -7.86
N LEU A 328 -8.84 0.31 -7.98
CA LEU A 328 -7.43 -0.05 -8.00
C LEU A 328 -7.06 -0.52 -9.42
N PRO A 329 -7.01 0.39 -10.41
CA PRO A 329 -6.68 0.02 -11.79
C PRO A 329 -5.28 -0.61 -11.86
N GLY A 330 -5.14 -1.62 -12.73
CA GLY A 330 -3.89 -2.38 -12.88
C GLY A 330 -3.58 -3.34 -11.73
N THR A 331 -4.40 -3.37 -10.66
CA THR A 331 -4.22 -4.32 -9.55
C THR A 331 -5.05 -5.57 -9.79
N LYS A 332 -4.40 -6.74 -9.80
CA LYS A 332 -5.07 -8.04 -9.92
C LYS A 332 -4.98 -8.84 -8.62
N LEU A 333 -6.02 -9.60 -8.31
CA LEU A 333 -5.99 -10.55 -7.18
C LEU A 333 -5.06 -11.72 -7.51
N GLN A 334 -4.31 -12.15 -6.51
CA GLN A 334 -3.26 -13.15 -6.70
C GLN A 334 -3.79 -14.59 -6.71
N ALA A 335 -2.89 -15.52 -7.04
CA ALA A 335 -3.07 -16.96 -6.92
C ALA A 335 -4.24 -17.54 -7.73
N GLY A 336 -4.61 -16.92 -8.85
CA GLY A 336 -5.71 -17.38 -9.72
C GLY A 336 -7.09 -16.87 -9.32
N LEU A 337 -7.20 -16.07 -8.24
CA LEU A 337 -8.50 -15.59 -7.77
C LEU A 337 -9.11 -14.54 -8.69
N HIS A 338 -8.28 -13.68 -9.29
CA HIS A 338 -8.75 -12.71 -10.28
C HIS A 338 -9.32 -13.41 -11.51
N GLN A 339 -8.61 -14.43 -12.00
CA GLN A 339 -9.04 -15.29 -13.11
C GLN A 339 -10.35 -16.01 -12.80
N ALA A 340 -10.55 -16.45 -11.56
CA ALA A 340 -11.82 -17.04 -11.13
C ALA A 340 -12.97 -16.01 -11.13
N ILE A 341 -12.72 -14.73 -10.83
CA ILE A 341 -13.71 -13.66 -10.93
C ILE A 341 -13.99 -13.31 -12.40
N GLU A 342 -12.96 -13.21 -13.25
CA GLU A 342 -13.12 -13.03 -14.71
C GLU A 342 -13.99 -14.14 -15.30
N ALA A 343 -13.74 -15.40 -14.92
CA ALA A 343 -14.54 -16.54 -15.34
C ALA A 343 -15.98 -16.52 -14.78
N LYS A 344 -16.18 -16.06 -13.54
CA LYS A 344 -17.49 -15.85 -12.93
C LYS A 344 -18.34 -14.88 -13.76
N GLU A 345 -17.75 -13.75 -14.16
CA GLU A 345 -18.41 -12.70 -14.94
C GLU A 345 -18.49 -13.02 -16.45
N GLY A 346 -18.03 -14.21 -16.87
CA GLY A 346 -18.09 -14.66 -18.26
C GLY A 346 -17.11 -13.95 -19.19
N MET A 347 -16.05 -13.36 -18.65
CA MET A 347 -15.04 -12.64 -19.41
C MET A 347 -13.89 -13.55 -19.86
N GLU A 348 -13.09 -13.07 -20.81
CA GLU A 348 -11.88 -13.76 -21.24
C GLU A 348 -10.87 -13.76 -20.09
N VAL A 349 -10.42 -14.95 -19.68
CA VAL A 349 -9.54 -15.10 -18.52
C VAL A 349 -8.14 -14.60 -18.87
N SER A 350 -7.68 -13.59 -18.15
CA SER A 350 -6.38 -12.98 -18.37
C SER A 350 -5.22 -13.93 -18.01
N THR A 351 -4.07 -13.73 -18.66
CA THR A 351 -2.87 -14.54 -18.40
C THR A 351 -2.42 -14.39 -16.95
N ASP A 352 -2.35 -15.50 -16.21
CA ASP A 352 -1.80 -15.52 -14.85
C ASP A 352 -0.30 -15.26 -14.92
N LYS A 353 0.19 -14.17 -14.32
CA LYS A 353 1.62 -13.80 -14.29
C LYS A 353 2.21 -14.13 -12.93
N SER A 354 3.44 -14.64 -12.90
CA SER A 354 4.14 -14.90 -11.64
C SER A 354 4.42 -13.59 -10.89
N VAL A 355 4.63 -13.65 -9.58
CA VAL A 355 5.04 -12.47 -8.81
C VAL A 355 6.57 -12.36 -8.86
N MET A 356 7.10 -11.23 -9.34
CA MET A 356 8.54 -10.94 -9.35
C MET A 356 9.01 -10.31 -8.04
N ALA A 357 8.29 -9.29 -7.59
CA ALA A 357 8.67 -8.52 -6.41
C ALA A 357 7.42 -8.02 -5.69
N THR A 358 7.53 -7.88 -4.37
CA THR A 358 6.42 -7.46 -3.52
C THR A 358 6.93 -6.66 -2.32
N ILE A 359 6.16 -5.66 -1.92
CA ILE A 359 6.39 -4.91 -0.68
C ILE A 359 5.06 -4.38 -0.14
N THR A 360 4.86 -4.46 1.18
CA THR A 360 3.77 -3.75 1.84
C THR A 360 4.16 -2.29 2.07
N PHE A 361 3.17 -1.38 2.12
CA PHE A 361 3.43 -0.01 2.56
C PHE A 361 4.13 0.04 3.91
N GLN A 362 3.85 -0.94 4.78
CA GLN A 362 4.45 -0.95 6.10
C GLN A 362 5.95 -1.14 6.08
N ASN A 363 6.45 -2.08 5.28
CA ASN A 363 7.88 -2.25 5.13
C ASN A 363 8.52 -1.18 4.25
N LEU A 364 7.79 -0.63 3.28
CA LEU A 364 8.27 0.49 2.47
C LEU A 364 8.67 1.68 3.36
N PHE A 365 7.81 2.09 4.30
CA PHE A 365 8.11 3.23 5.16
C PHE A 365 9.17 2.95 6.24
N LYS A 366 9.43 1.68 6.56
CA LYS A 366 10.57 1.30 7.43
C LYS A 366 11.93 1.50 6.76
N LEU A 367 11.97 1.66 5.44
CA LEU A 367 13.22 1.93 4.71
C LEU A 367 13.70 3.38 4.88
N PHE A 368 12.83 4.29 5.34
CA PHE A 368 13.22 5.66 5.64
C PHE A 368 14.07 5.74 6.90
N GLU A 369 15.13 6.55 6.89
CA GLU A 369 15.91 6.89 8.10
C GLU A 369 14.98 7.49 9.18
N SER A 370 14.06 8.36 8.78
CA SER A 370 12.97 8.83 9.61
C SER A 370 11.74 9.16 8.76
N PHE A 371 10.55 8.91 9.28
CA PHE A 371 9.32 9.40 8.66
C PHE A 371 8.35 9.91 9.70
N SER A 372 7.45 10.79 9.26
CA SER A 372 6.37 11.38 10.04
C SER A 372 5.08 11.35 9.24
N GLY A 373 3.99 11.81 9.83
CA GLY A 373 2.75 11.90 9.09
C GLY A 373 1.77 12.92 9.65
N MET A 374 0.85 13.35 8.80
CA MET A 374 -0.20 14.29 9.17
C MET A 374 -1.57 13.72 8.80
N THR A 375 -2.55 13.96 9.66
CA THR A 375 -3.93 13.49 9.46
C THR A 375 -4.89 14.30 10.34
N ALA A 376 -6.19 14.24 10.07
CA ALA A 376 -7.20 14.82 10.96
C ALA A 376 -7.69 13.85 12.05
N THR A 377 -7.37 12.55 11.92
CA THR A 377 -8.06 11.47 12.65
C THR A 377 -7.10 10.43 13.27
N GLY A 378 -5.86 10.81 13.53
CA GLY A 378 -4.78 9.90 13.94
C GLY A 378 -4.93 9.29 15.33
N LYS A 379 -5.51 9.99 16.30
CA LYS A 379 -5.49 9.63 17.73
C LYS A 379 -6.22 8.31 18.02
N LEU A 380 -7.27 8.02 17.27
CA LEU A 380 -7.98 6.74 17.38
C LEU A 380 -7.10 5.55 16.98
N GLY A 381 -6.14 5.76 16.09
CA GLY A 381 -5.16 4.77 15.63
C GLY A 381 -3.80 4.83 16.33
N GLU A 382 -3.64 5.62 17.41
CA GLU A 382 -2.31 5.84 18.04
C GLU A 382 -1.66 4.53 18.50
N SER A 383 -2.42 3.57 19.03
CA SER A 383 -1.85 2.27 19.43
C SER A 383 -1.26 1.53 18.24
N GLU A 384 -1.94 1.53 17.10
CA GLU A 384 -1.47 0.85 15.89
C GLU A 384 -0.23 1.54 15.31
N PHE A 385 -0.18 2.89 15.30
CA PHE A 385 1.01 3.63 14.92
C PHE A 385 2.21 3.35 15.84
N PHE A 386 1.96 3.23 17.15
CA PHE A 386 2.99 2.95 18.14
C PHE A 386 3.50 1.51 18.03
N ASP A 387 2.61 0.53 17.87
CA ASP A 387 3.00 -0.87 17.79
C ASP A 387 3.74 -1.18 16.48
N LEU A 388 3.38 -0.53 15.37
CA LEU A 388 4.01 -0.76 14.07
C LEU A 388 5.33 0.01 13.87
N TYR A 389 5.42 1.24 14.38
CA TYR A 389 6.53 2.17 14.08
C TYR A 389 7.02 2.99 15.27
N SER A 390 6.51 2.73 16.48
CA SER A 390 6.82 3.52 17.67
C SER A 390 6.50 5.02 17.51
N LYS A 391 5.50 5.35 16.70
CA LYS A 391 5.06 6.71 16.43
C LYS A 391 3.95 7.10 17.38
N ILE A 392 4.07 8.25 18.03
CA ILE A 392 3.01 8.82 18.86
C ILE A 392 2.18 9.83 18.06
N VAL A 393 0.94 10.05 18.50
CA VAL A 393 0.05 11.05 17.90
C VAL A 393 -0.03 12.26 18.81
N VAL A 394 0.29 13.44 18.27
CA VAL A 394 0.14 14.73 18.96
C VAL A 394 -1.06 15.45 18.37
N GLN A 395 -2.04 15.74 19.20
CA GLN A 395 -3.22 16.50 18.79
C GLN A 395 -2.90 17.99 18.82
N VAL A 396 -2.76 18.57 17.63
CA VAL A 396 -2.49 19.99 17.45
C VAL A 396 -3.78 20.77 17.71
N PRO A 397 -3.76 21.84 18.51
CA PRO A 397 -4.95 22.67 18.72
C PRO A 397 -5.40 23.33 17.41
N THR A 398 -6.69 23.61 17.28
CA THR A 398 -7.22 24.40 16.16
C THR A 398 -6.90 25.88 16.36
N ASP A 399 -6.73 26.62 15.26
CA ASP A 399 -6.49 28.07 15.33
C ASP A 399 -7.72 28.82 15.87
N LYS A 400 -8.91 28.38 15.42
CA LYS A 400 -10.21 28.89 15.85
C LYS A 400 -11.04 27.78 16.48
N ALA A 401 -11.93 28.14 17.40
CA ALA A 401 -12.81 27.18 18.06
C ALA A 401 -13.85 26.62 17.08
N ILE A 402 -14.10 25.31 17.14
CA ILE A 402 -15.08 24.63 16.27
C ILE A 402 -16.50 25.05 16.67
N GLN A 403 -17.27 25.58 15.71
CA GLN A 403 -18.68 25.97 15.89
C GLN A 403 -19.68 24.97 15.30
N ARG A 404 -19.19 23.89 14.68
CA ARG A 404 -20.03 22.85 14.08
C ARG A 404 -20.92 22.17 15.13
N ILE A 405 -22.17 21.95 14.77
CA ILE A 405 -23.14 21.17 15.55
C ILE A 405 -23.22 19.76 14.99
N ASP A 406 -22.70 18.78 15.74
CA ASP A 406 -22.85 17.36 15.42
C ASP A 406 -24.18 16.84 16.01
N GLU A 407 -25.19 16.68 15.16
CA GLU A 407 -26.51 16.18 15.54
C GLU A 407 -26.46 14.70 15.94
N PRO A 408 -27.31 14.27 16.88
CA PRO A 408 -27.39 12.86 17.26
C PRO A 408 -27.93 12.03 16.10
N ASP A 409 -27.39 10.81 15.92
CA ASP A 409 -27.80 9.95 14.80
C ASP A 409 -29.33 9.73 14.75
N LYS A 410 -29.91 9.86 13.55
CA LYS A 410 -31.33 9.62 13.30
C LYS A 410 -31.56 8.14 13.00
N VAL A 411 -32.48 7.52 13.73
CA VAL A 411 -32.64 6.06 13.76
C VAL A 411 -33.90 5.64 13.03
N PHE A 412 -33.74 4.66 12.13
CA PHE A 412 -34.81 4.10 11.32
C PHE A 412 -34.82 2.58 11.42
N ARG A 413 -35.95 1.98 11.04
CA ARG A 413 -36.10 0.53 11.03
C ARG A 413 -35.51 -0.05 9.75
N SER A 414 -35.94 0.46 8.59
CA SER A 414 -35.50 0.00 7.27
C SER A 414 -34.73 1.08 6.49
N VAL A 415 -34.03 0.67 5.44
CA VAL A 415 -33.35 1.59 4.51
C VAL A 415 -34.36 2.46 3.75
N ASP A 416 -35.53 1.95 3.41
CA ASP A 416 -36.55 2.73 2.69
C ASP A 416 -37.07 3.90 3.53
N GLU A 417 -37.41 3.64 4.80
CA GLU A 417 -37.84 4.67 5.75
C GLU A 417 -36.75 5.72 5.96
N LYS A 418 -35.51 5.25 6.11
CA LYS A 418 -34.31 6.10 6.24
C LYS A 418 -34.14 7.01 5.02
N ASN A 419 -34.22 6.45 3.82
CA ASN A 419 -34.02 7.19 2.57
C ASN A 419 -35.09 8.27 2.39
N ILE A 420 -36.37 7.94 2.64
CA ILE A 420 -37.48 8.90 2.55
C ILE A 420 -37.28 10.07 3.52
N ALA A 421 -36.97 9.78 4.79
CA ALA A 421 -36.73 10.81 5.78
C ALA A 421 -35.51 11.68 5.45
N MET A 422 -34.43 11.07 4.95
CA MET A 422 -33.23 11.80 4.56
C MET A 422 -33.49 12.73 3.36
N ILE A 423 -34.26 12.28 2.35
CA ILE A 423 -34.65 13.13 1.22
C ILE A 423 -35.46 14.34 1.70
N HIS A 424 -36.46 14.12 2.57
CA HIS A 424 -37.25 15.20 3.14
C HIS A 424 -36.37 16.24 3.86
N ASP A 425 -35.50 15.80 4.75
CA ASP A 425 -34.62 16.69 5.52
C ASP A 425 -33.62 17.45 4.62
N ILE A 426 -33.13 16.81 3.55
CA ILE A 426 -32.24 17.45 2.57
C ILE A 426 -32.98 18.54 1.80
N VAL A 427 -34.20 18.26 1.34
CA VAL A 427 -35.03 19.22 0.60
C VAL A 427 -35.35 20.43 1.49
N GLU A 428 -35.75 20.21 2.74
CA GLU A 428 -36.04 21.31 3.69
C GLU A 428 -34.81 22.20 3.92
N LEU A 429 -33.61 21.61 4.05
CA LEU A 429 -32.37 22.37 4.17
C LEU A 429 -32.05 23.13 2.87
N HIS A 430 -32.19 22.48 1.71
CA HIS A 430 -31.86 23.04 0.41
C HIS A 430 -32.78 24.21 0.03
N GLU A 431 -34.08 24.15 0.37
CA GLU A 431 -35.05 25.23 0.17
C GLU A 431 -34.68 26.53 0.87
N THR A 432 -33.93 26.46 1.99
CA THR A 432 -33.40 27.66 2.67
C THR A 432 -32.21 28.30 1.94
N GLY A 433 -31.71 27.68 0.87
CA GLY A 433 -30.49 28.08 0.16
C GLY A 433 -29.20 27.57 0.83
N ARG A 434 -29.30 26.77 1.90
CA ARG A 434 -28.13 26.25 2.61
C ARG A 434 -27.45 25.14 1.79
N PRO A 435 -26.11 25.15 1.65
CA PRO A 435 -25.40 24.09 0.94
C PRO A 435 -25.46 22.75 1.68
N VAL A 436 -25.68 21.69 0.93
CA VAL A 436 -25.80 20.32 1.44
C VAL A 436 -24.79 19.39 0.75
N LEU A 437 -24.03 18.67 1.57
CA LEU A 437 -23.16 17.57 1.15
C LEU A 437 -23.73 16.25 1.69
N LEU A 438 -24.33 15.46 0.81
CA LEU A 438 -24.77 14.10 1.09
C LEU A 438 -23.64 13.12 0.80
N ILE A 439 -23.30 12.27 1.78
CA ILE A 439 -22.26 11.26 1.67
C ILE A 439 -22.85 9.87 1.82
N THR A 440 -22.65 9.02 0.82
CA THR A 440 -23.10 7.63 0.81
C THR A 440 -21.91 6.66 0.91
N ARG A 441 -22.20 5.40 1.29
CA ARG A 441 -21.19 4.33 1.31
C ARG A 441 -20.86 3.80 -0.08
N THR A 442 -21.88 3.62 -0.94
CA THR A 442 -21.72 3.03 -2.28
C THR A 442 -22.05 4.03 -3.38
N ALA A 443 -21.43 3.83 -4.56
CA ALA A 443 -21.73 4.61 -5.76
C ALA A 443 -23.19 4.44 -6.21
N GLU A 444 -23.75 3.23 -6.08
CA GLU A 444 -25.16 2.95 -6.39
C GLU A 444 -26.12 3.79 -5.54
N ALA A 445 -25.86 3.89 -4.24
CA ALA A 445 -26.65 4.77 -3.37
C ALA A 445 -26.50 6.24 -3.76
N ALA A 446 -25.28 6.68 -4.11
CA ALA A 446 -25.05 8.05 -4.58
C ALA A 446 -25.85 8.36 -5.86
N GLU A 447 -25.82 7.45 -6.83
CA GLU A 447 -26.60 7.56 -8.07
C GLU A 447 -28.10 7.55 -7.82
N TYR A 448 -28.59 6.72 -6.89
CA TYR A 448 -29.99 6.70 -6.49
C TYR A 448 -30.44 8.08 -5.99
N PHE A 449 -29.73 8.66 -5.01
CA PHE A 449 -30.09 9.98 -4.47
C PHE A 449 -29.96 11.08 -5.52
N SER A 450 -28.90 11.05 -6.33
CA SER A 450 -28.73 12.02 -7.42
C SER A 450 -29.89 11.95 -8.42
N LYS A 451 -30.35 10.76 -8.81
CA LYS A 451 -31.53 10.62 -9.69
C LYS A 451 -32.80 11.16 -9.04
N VAL A 452 -33.01 10.89 -7.75
CA VAL A 452 -34.19 11.38 -7.02
C VAL A 452 -34.19 12.91 -6.92
N PHE A 453 -33.06 13.54 -6.55
CA PHE A 453 -32.99 15.00 -6.48
C PHE A 453 -33.17 15.65 -7.85
N PHE A 454 -32.61 15.05 -8.91
CA PHE A 454 -32.84 15.52 -10.28
C PHE A 454 -34.32 15.45 -10.69
N GLN A 455 -35.05 14.40 -10.29
CA GLN A 455 -36.50 14.28 -10.52
C GLN A 455 -37.33 15.29 -9.72
N MET A 456 -36.76 15.85 -8.65
CA MET A 456 -37.35 16.91 -7.83
C MET A 456 -36.92 18.32 -8.27
N ASP A 457 -36.33 18.45 -9.47
CA ASP A 457 -35.80 19.71 -10.02
C ASP A 457 -34.70 20.37 -9.16
N ILE A 458 -33.99 19.57 -8.35
CA ILE A 458 -32.83 20.04 -7.56
C ILE A 458 -31.55 19.69 -8.35
N PRO A 459 -30.83 20.68 -8.92
CA PRO A 459 -29.57 20.45 -9.62
C PRO A 459 -28.47 20.09 -8.62
N ASN A 460 -27.60 19.17 -9.03
CA ASN A 460 -26.95 18.31 -8.07
C ASN A 460 -25.66 17.71 -8.66
N ASN A 461 -24.55 17.81 -7.93
CA ASN A 461 -23.25 17.30 -8.36
C ASN A 461 -23.02 15.89 -7.82
N LEU A 462 -22.77 14.91 -8.69
CA LEU A 462 -22.48 13.53 -8.33
C LEU A 462 -20.98 13.24 -8.37
N LEU A 463 -20.40 12.85 -7.24
CA LEU A 463 -18.98 12.55 -7.08
C LEU A 463 -18.76 11.09 -6.64
N ILE A 464 -18.29 10.24 -7.55
CA ILE A 464 -18.16 8.79 -7.34
C ILE A 464 -16.72 8.27 -7.57
N ALA A 465 -15.71 9.14 -7.47
CA ALA A 465 -14.28 8.84 -7.62
C ALA A 465 -13.86 8.32 -9.02
N GLN A 466 -14.52 8.77 -10.08
CA GLN A 466 -14.15 8.46 -11.47
C GLN A 466 -13.10 9.42 -12.02
N ASN A 467 -13.21 10.72 -11.73
CA ASN A 467 -12.24 11.73 -12.18
C ASN A 467 -11.86 12.65 -11.03
N VAL A 468 -10.73 12.32 -10.37
CA VAL A 468 -10.28 13.00 -9.16
C VAL A 468 -10.12 14.52 -9.35
N ALA A 469 -9.57 14.96 -10.49
CA ALA A 469 -9.33 16.37 -10.75
C ALA A 469 -10.65 17.16 -10.92
N LYS A 470 -11.58 16.65 -11.74
CA LYS A 470 -12.89 17.28 -11.90
C LYS A 470 -13.71 17.26 -10.62
N GLU A 471 -13.66 16.16 -9.88
CA GLU A 471 -14.35 16.03 -8.60
C GLU A 471 -13.78 16.97 -7.53
N ALA A 472 -12.46 17.18 -7.51
CA ALA A 472 -11.84 18.17 -6.64
C ALA A 472 -12.33 19.59 -6.95
N GLN A 473 -12.49 19.95 -8.23
CA GLN A 473 -13.06 21.23 -8.60
C GLN A 473 -14.52 21.37 -8.13
N MET A 474 -15.36 20.36 -8.40
CA MET A 474 -16.76 20.38 -7.99
C MET A 474 -16.93 20.43 -6.46
N ILE A 475 -16.09 19.71 -5.71
CA ILE A 475 -16.20 19.71 -4.25
C ILE A 475 -15.74 21.03 -3.63
N ALA A 476 -14.79 21.73 -4.24
CA ALA A 476 -14.35 23.04 -3.77
C ALA A 476 -15.49 24.07 -3.81
N GLU A 477 -16.42 23.91 -4.77
CA GLU A 477 -17.62 24.71 -4.94
C GLU A 477 -18.81 24.20 -4.11
N ALA A 478 -18.67 23.09 -3.38
CA ALA A 478 -19.77 22.50 -2.62
C ALA A 478 -20.30 23.41 -1.50
N GLY A 479 -19.49 24.38 -1.05
CA GLY A 479 -19.84 25.34 0.00
C GLY A 479 -20.58 26.60 -0.47
N GLN A 480 -21.00 26.69 -1.73
CA GLN A 480 -21.73 27.85 -2.26
C GLN A 480 -23.24 27.78 -2.00
N ILE A 481 -23.92 28.93 -1.94
CA ILE A 481 -25.38 29.02 -1.71
C ILE A 481 -26.14 28.13 -2.70
N GLY A 482 -27.08 27.33 -2.20
CA GLY A 482 -27.93 26.45 -3.00
C GLY A 482 -27.21 25.23 -3.60
N SER A 483 -25.93 25.02 -3.28
CA SER A 483 -25.19 23.85 -3.76
C SER A 483 -25.73 22.56 -3.14
N MET A 484 -26.01 21.58 -4.00
CA MET A 484 -26.28 20.20 -3.62
C MET A 484 -25.15 19.33 -4.18
N THR A 485 -24.44 18.61 -3.32
CA THR A 485 -23.43 17.63 -3.71
C THR A 485 -23.73 16.26 -3.12
N VAL A 486 -23.80 15.21 -3.96
CA VAL A 486 -23.86 13.80 -3.54
C VAL A 486 -22.51 13.18 -3.81
N ALA A 487 -21.90 12.61 -2.79
CA ALA A 487 -20.55 12.08 -2.83
C ALA A 487 -20.50 10.68 -2.21
N THR A 488 -19.58 9.84 -2.68
CA THR A 488 -19.11 8.70 -1.87
C THR A 488 -18.12 9.19 -0.81
N SER A 489 -17.85 8.38 0.21
CA SER A 489 -16.93 8.70 1.32
C SER A 489 -15.54 9.22 0.89
N MET A 490 -15.09 8.90 -0.32
CA MET A 490 -13.76 9.27 -0.83
C MET A 490 -13.72 10.53 -1.67
N ALA A 491 -14.84 10.91 -2.27
CA ALA A 491 -14.84 11.95 -3.27
C ALA A 491 -14.31 13.27 -2.67
N GLY A 492 -13.44 13.93 -3.43
CA GLY A 492 -12.85 15.20 -3.03
C GLY A 492 -12.05 15.17 -1.72
N ARG A 493 -11.48 14.02 -1.34
CA ARG A 493 -10.50 13.93 -0.25
C ARG A 493 -9.29 14.82 -0.51
N GLY A 494 -8.81 15.50 0.54
CA GLY A 494 -7.69 16.44 0.44
C GLY A 494 -8.07 17.79 -0.20
N THR A 495 -9.34 18.02 -0.53
CA THR A 495 -9.83 19.29 -1.07
C THR A 495 -10.58 20.10 0.00
N ASP A 496 -10.33 21.40 0.02
CA ASP A 496 -10.97 22.32 0.96
C ASP A 496 -12.35 22.76 0.48
N ILE A 497 -13.36 22.79 1.36
CA ILE A 497 -14.70 23.30 1.04
C ILE A 497 -14.84 24.64 1.74
N LYS A 498 -14.71 25.73 0.99
CA LYS A 498 -14.83 27.09 1.51
C LYS A 498 -16.29 27.53 1.46
N LEU A 499 -16.78 28.16 2.52
CA LEU A 499 -18.11 28.74 2.53
C LEU A 499 -18.16 29.96 1.61
N GLY A 500 -19.19 30.02 0.76
CA GLY A 500 -19.49 31.20 -0.05
C GLY A 500 -19.98 32.37 0.80
N GLU A 501 -19.99 33.57 0.21
CA GLU A 501 -20.54 34.76 0.85
C GLU A 501 -22.01 34.54 1.24
N GLY A 502 -22.38 34.89 2.48
CA GLY A 502 -23.75 34.74 3.00
C GLY A 502 -24.11 33.34 3.53
N VAL A 503 -23.30 32.31 3.27
CA VAL A 503 -23.57 30.92 3.70
C VAL A 503 -23.46 30.75 5.22
N GLU A 504 -22.56 31.51 5.88
CA GLU A 504 -22.43 31.50 7.33
C GLU A 504 -23.75 31.85 8.04
N ALA A 505 -24.50 32.82 7.50
CA ALA A 505 -25.80 33.24 8.04
C ALA A 505 -26.89 32.18 7.85
N LEU A 506 -26.75 31.29 6.86
CA LEU A 506 -27.64 30.14 6.63
C LEU A 506 -27.29 28.93 7.51
N GLY A 507 -26.33 29.07 8.42
CA GLY A 507 -25.87 27.99 9.31
C GLY A 507 -24.73 27.15 8.74
N GLY A 508 -24.07 27.61 7.68
CA GLY A 508 -22.90 26.94 7.09
C GLY A 508 -23.23 25.66 6.32
N LEU A 509 -22.20 24.87 5.99
CA LEU A 509 -22.36 23.60 5.26
C LEU A 509 -23.06 22.55 6.12
N ALA A 510 -24.13 21.95 5.59
CA ALA A 510 -24.79 20.78 6.17
C ALA A 510 -24.21 19.49 5.58
N VAL A 511 -23.64 18.63 6.42
CA VAL A 511 -23.11 17.32 6.02
C VAL A 511 -24.05 16.21 6.47
N ILE A 512 -24.59 15.46 5.52
CA ILE A 512 -25.52 14.35 5.79
C ILE A 512 -24.86 13.05 5.38
N ILE A 513 -24.83 12.08 6.28
CA ILE A 513 -24.16 10.80 6.08
C ILE A 513 -25.22 9.69 6.10
N HIS A 514 -25.30 8.92 5.02
CA HIS A 514 -26.34 7.92 4.78
C HIS A 514 -26.31 6.71 5.72
N GLU A 515 -25.12 6.32 6.19
CA GLU A 515 -24.89 5.24 7.16
C GLU A 515 -23.51 5.37 7.81
N HIS A 516 -23.28 4.70 8.95
CA HIS A 516 -21.94 4.62 9.53
C HIS A 516 -20.99 3.83 8.63
N MET A 517 -19.74 4.31 8.54
CA MET A 517 -18.67 3.62 7.84
C MET A 517 -18.10 2.47 8.69
N GLU A 518 -17.33 1.57 8.07
CA GLU A 518 -16.70 0.43 8.77
C GLU A 518 -15.73 0.87 9.89
N ASN A 519 -15.23 2.11 9.84
CA ASN A 519 -14.31 2.68 10.83
C ASN A 519 -14.80 4.06 11.30
N SER A 520 -14.82 4.27 12.61
CA SER A 520 -15.23 5.51 13.26
C SER A 520 -14.33 6.70 12.93
N ARG A 521 -13.07 6.47 12.52
CA ARG A 521 -12.19 7.52 11.97
C ARG A 521 -12.77 8.15 10.72
N VAL A 522 -13.31 7.33 9.82
CA VAL A 522 -13.89 7.82 8.56
C VAL A 522 -15.11 8.67 8.88
N ASP A 523 -16.00 8.24 9.78
CA ASP A 523 -17.15 9.06 10.20
C ASP A 523 -16.71 10.44 10.72
N ARG A 524 -15.64 10.51 11.52
CA ARG A 524 -15.09 11.79 11.99
C ARG A 524 -14.55 12.65 10.85
N GLN A 525 -13.89 12.04 9.88
CA GLN A 525 -13.39 12.73 8.69
C GLN A 525 -14.54 13.30 7.86
N LEU A 526 -15.64 12.55 7.70
CA LEU A 526 -16.85 12.99 6.99
C LEU A 526 -17.49 14.17 7.72
N ARG A 527 -17.68 14.10 9.04
CA ARG A 527 -18.17 15.25 9.84
C ARG A 527 -17.25 16.47 9.72
N GLY A 528 -15.94 16.25 9.68
CA GLY A 528 -14.89 17.26 9.48
C GLY A 528 -14.88 17.95 8.11
N ARG A 529 -15.80 17.61 7.20
CA ARG A 529 -16.04 18.37 5.98
C ARG A 529 -16.75 19.70 6.26
N SER A 530 -17.44 19.83 7.40
CA SER A 530 -18.11 21.06 7.84
C SER A 530 -17.42 21.70 9.06
N GLY A 531 -17.65 23.00 9.24
CA GLY A 531 -17.18 23.82 10.35
C GLY A 531 -15.66 23.98 10.44
N ARG A 532 -15.02 24.20 9.28
CA ARG A 532 -13.57 24.40 9.16
C ARG A 532 -13.20 25.80 9.63
N GLN A 533 -12.02 25.97 10.22
CA GLN A 533 -11.53 27.29 10.68
C GLN A 533 -12.55 28.07 11.54
N GLY A 534 -13.38 27.38 12.32
CA GLY A 534 -14.38 27.98 13.18
C GLY A 534 -15.67 28.43 12.49
N ASP A 535 -15.86 28.07 11.22
CA ASP A 535 -17.09 28.30 10.48
C ASP A 535 -18.29 27.58 11.16
N PRO A 536 -19.52 28.12 11.05
CA PRO A 536 -20.72 27.41 11.43
C PRO A 536 -20.96 26.22 10.49
N GLY A 537 -21.75 25.26 10.96
CA GLY A 537 -22.06 24.07 10.18
C GLY A 537 -22.81 23.02 10.99
N SER A 538 -23.36 22.01 10.32
CA SER A 538 -23.94 20.85 10.99
C SER A 538 -23.54 19.54 10.33
N SER A 539 -23.57 18.46 11.12
CA SER A 539 -23.43 17.11 10.59
C SER A 539 -24.46 16.17 11.21
N CYS A 540 -25.01 15.23 10.42
CA CYS A 540 -25.98 14.24 10.89
C CYS A 540 -25.74 12.89 10.21
N ILE A 541 -25.81 11.79 10.98
CA ILE A 541 -25.74 10.41 10.46
C ILE A 541 -27.12 9.76 10.55
N TYR A 542 -27.53 9.09 9.48
CA TYR A 542 -28.76 8.31 9.42
C TYR A 542 -28.41 6.82 9.58
N ILE A 543 -29.13 6.10 10.43
CA ILE A 543 -28.83 4.69 10.73
C ILE A 543 -30.09 3.83 10.65
N SER A 544 -29.95 2.60 10.16
CA SER A 544 -31.03 1.61 10.12
C SER A 544 -30.57 0.22 10.56
N LEU A 545 -31.52 -0.66 10.92
CA LEU A 545 -31.22 -2.07 11.20
C LEU A 545 -30.83 -2.84 9.93
N ASP A 546 -31.22 -2.32 8.77
CA ASP A 546 -30.95 -2.89 7.46
C ASP A 546 -29.61 -2.46 6.85
N ASP A 547 -28.87 -1.57 7.53
CA ASP A 547 -27.57 -1.07 7.08
C ASP A 547 -26.54 -2.19 6.98
N TYR A 548 -25.58 -2.00 6.07
CA TYR A 548 -24.56 -3.00 5.76
C TYR A 548 -23.77 -3.43 7.00
N LEU A 549 -23.35 -2.45 7.81
CA LEU A 549 -22.55 -2.67 9.00
C LEU A 549 -23.27 -3.58 10.01
N VAL A 550 -24.57 -3.37 10.19
CA VAL A 550 -25.41 -4.15 11.11
C VAL A 550 -25.60 -5.57 10.58
N LYS A 551 -25.99 -5.71 9.31
CA LYS A 551 -26.18 -7.02 8.67
C LYS A 551 -24.92 -7.88 8.69
N ARG A 552 -23.75 -7.26 8.55
CA ARG A 552 -22.47 -7.97 8.48
C ARG A 552 -21.89 -8.34 9.84
N TRP A 553 -21.98 -7.45 10.83
CA TRP A 553 -21.22 -7.60 12.09
C TRP A 553 -22.08 -7.76 13.34
N SER A 554 -23.42 -7.64 13.22
CA SER A 554 -24.31 -7.88 14.35
C SER A 554 -24.75 -9.35 14.40
N ASP A 555 -24.59 -9.98 15.57
CA ASP A 555 -25.20 -11.27 15.89
C ASP A 555 -26.63 -11.09 16.45
N SER A 556 -27.30 -9.97 16.14
CA SER A 556 -28.55 -9.61 16.82
C SER A 556 -29.78 -10.05 16.05
N ASN A 557 -30.56 -10.95 16.64
CA ASN A 557 -31.89 -11.38 16.15
C ASN A 557 -32.93 -10.23 16.15
N LEU A 558 -32.54 -9.00 16.54
CA LEU A 558 -33.41 -7.82 16.49
C LEU A 558 -33.74 -7.43 15.05
N ALA A 559 -32.80 -7.59 14.11
CA ALA A 559 -33.08 -7.40 12.68
C ALA A 559 -34.08 -8.46 12.15
N GLU A 560 -34.07 -9.65 12.73
CA GLU A 560 -34.93 -10.80 12.38
C GLU A 560 -36.26 -10.82 13.15
N ASN A 561 -36.51 -9.84 14.04
CA ASN A 561 -37.71 -9.81 14.83
C ASN A 561 -38.90 -9.26 14.02
N ASN A 562 -39.68 -10.16 13.44
CA ASN A 562 -40.88 -9.85 12.66
C ASN A 562 -41.91 -8.98 13.41
N GLN A 563 -41.91 -8.95 14.75
CA GLN A 563 -42.80 -8.08 15.53
C GLN A 563 -42.44 -6.59 15.45
N LEU A 564 -41.21 -6.25 15.03
CA LEU A 564 -40.84 -4.86 14.76
C LEU A 564 -41.42 -4.36 13.43
N TYR A 565 -41.70 -5.27 12.49
CA TYR A 565 -42.30 -4.96 11.18
C TYR A 565 -43.82 -4.74 11.26
N SER A 566 -44.47 -5.14 12.35
CA SER A 566 -45.90 -4.93 12.58
C SER A 566 -46.23 -3.66 13.37
N LEU A 567 -45.21 -2.92 13.82
CA LEU A 567 -45.36 -1.66 14.57
C LEU A 567 -45.23 -0.46 13.64
N ASP A 568 -45.91 0.64 14.00
CA ASP A 568 -45.88 1.90 13.25
C ASP A 568 -44.46 2.51 13.25
N ALA A 569 -43.92 2.74 12.05
CA ALA A 569 -42.59 3.27 11.80
C ALA A 569 -42.36 4.65 12.44
N GLN A 570 -43.36 5.53 12.42
CA GLN A 570 -43.23 6.86 13.03
C GLN A 570 -43.14 6.78 14.55
N ARG A 571 -43.91 5.88 15.19
CA ARG A 571 -43.84 5.65 16.64
C ARG A 571 -42.52 5.01 17.06
N LEU A 572 -41.95 4.13 16.22
CA LEU A 572 -40.67 3.48 16.48
C LEU A 572 -39.50 4.45 16.42
N SER A 573 -39.43 5.30 15.39
CA SER A 573 -38.37 6.31 15.25
C SER A 573 -38.40 7.37 16.37
N GLN A 574 -39.56 7.63 16.96
CA GLN A 574 -39.71 8.51 18.13
C GLN A 574 -39.44 7.80 19.48
N SER A 575 -39.33 6.47 19.48
CA SER A 575 -39.11 5.69 20.71
C SER A 575 -37.67 5.79 21.20
N SER A 576 -37.48 6.43 22.34
CA SER A 576 -36.16 6.54 22.99
C SER A 576 -35.51 5.17 23.27
N LEU A 577 -36.32 4.16 23.62
CA LEU A 577 -35.84 2.80 23.87
C LEU A 577 -35.35 2.12 22.59
N PHE A 578 -36.09 2.26 21.49
CA PHE A 578 -35.70 1.73 20.19
C PHE A 578 -34.41 2.41 19.71
N ASN A 579 -34.39 3.74 19.71
CA ASN A 579 -33.24 4.53 19.27
C ASN A 579 -31.98 4.18 20.05
N ARG A 580 -32.08 4.04 21.38
CA ARG A 580 -30.95 3.61 22.22
C ARG A 580 -30.46 2.21 21.86
N LYS A 581 -31.36 1.25 21.61
CA LYS A 581 -30.98 -0.13 21.24
C LYS A 581 -30.30 -0.19 19.88
N VAL A 582 -30.84 0.47 18.86
CA VAL A 582 -30.25 0.46 17.51
C VAL A 582 -28.87 1.12 17.52
N LYS A 583 -28.73 2.29 18.18
CA LYS A 583 -27.42 2.94 18.35
C LYS A 583 -26.39 2.03 19.01
N GLN A 584 -26.80 1.28 20.04
CA GLN A 584 -25.91 0.30 20.69
C GLN A 584 -25.49 -0.84 19.76
N ILE A 585 -26.40 -1.33 18.91
CA ILE A 585 -26.10 -2.36 17.91
C ILE A 585 -25.09 -1.84 16.89
N VAL A 586 -25.34 -0.66 16.33
CA VAL A 586 -24.48 -0.04 15.32
C VAL A 586 -23.08 0.24 15.87
N VAL A 587 -22.96 0.83 17.06
CA VAL A 587 -21.66 1.07 17.71
C VAL A 587 -20.92 -0.25 17.99
N LYS A 588 -21.63 -1.30 18.41
CA LYS A 588 -21.03 -2.62 18.61
C LYS A 588 -20.55 -3.23 17.29
N ALA A 589 -21.36 -3.13 16.23
CA ALA A 589 -21.02 -3.62 14.90
C ALA A 589 -19.80 -2.90 14.33
N GLN A 590 -19.72 -1.57 14.46
CA GLN A 590 -18.57 -0.76 14.05
C GLN A 590 -17.31 -1.19 14.80
N ARG A 591 -17.39 -1.35 16.12
CA ARG A 591 -16.25 -1.81 16.93
C ARG A 591 -15.75 -3.20 16.52
N ILE A 592 -16.66 -4.14 16.24
CA ILE A 592 -16.29 -5.48 15.76
C ILE A 592 -15.59 -5.36 14.40
N SER A 593 -16.12 -4.54 13.49
CA SER A 593 -15.50 -4.26 12.19
C SER A 593 -14.07 -3.74 12.33
N GLU A 594 -13.85 -2.75 13.21
CA GLU A 594 -12.53 -2.20 13.51
C GLU A 594 -11.58 -3.25 14.10
N GLU A 595 -12.03 -4.02 15.10
CA GLU A 595 -11.22 -5.08 15.73
C GLU A 595 -10.83 -6.18 14.72
N GLN A 596 -11.70 -6.51 13.77
CA GLN A 596 -11.39 -7.44 12.68
C GLN A 596 -10.42 -6.83 11.67
N GLY A 597 -10.57 -5.55 11.35
CA GLY A 597 -9.64 -4.82 10.49
C GLY A 597 -8.22 -4.78 11.06
N VAL A 598 -8.08 -4.52 12.37
CA VAL A 598 -6.78 -4.57 13.07
C VAL A 598 -6.18 -5.97 13.02
N LYS A 599 -6.95 -7.03 13.36
CA LYS A 599 -6.45 -8.41 13.29
C LYS A 599 -6.02 -8.83 11.89
N ALA A 600 -6.76 -8.41 10.86
CA ALA A 600 -6.40 -8.69 9.48
C ALA A 600 -5.06 -8.04 9.10
N ARG A 601 -4.81 -6.81 9.55
CA ARG A 601 -3.53 -6.10 9.34
C ARG A 601 -2.37 -6.70 10.12
N GLU A 602 -2.59 -7.04 11.39
CA GLU A 602 -1.59 -7.76 12.20
C GLU A 602 -1.18 -9.06 11.50
N MET A 603 -2.15 -9.86 11.06
CA MET A 603 -1.88 -11.10 10.35
C MET A 603 -1.15 -10.87 9.02
N ALA A 604 -1.55 -9.87 8.24
CA ALA A 604 -0.87 -9.51 7.00
C ALA A 604 0.59 -9.10 7.25
N ASN A 605 0.85 -8.35 8.32
CA ASN A 605 2.19 -7.95 8.74
C ASN A 605 3.04 -9.15 9.19
N GLU A 606 2.48 -10.08 9.97
CA GLU A 606 3.19 -11.30 10.38
C GLU A 606 3.64 -12.13 9.17
N PHE A 607 2.76 -12.37 8.19
CA PHE A 607 3.14 -13.06 6.96
C PHE A 607 4.26 -12.33 6.21
N GLU A 608 4.18 -11.01 6.15
CA GLU A 608 5.16 -10.19 5.43
C GLU A 608 6.54 -10.21 6.10
N LYS A 609 6.67 -10.36 7.42
CA LYS A 609 7.97 -10.40 8.11
C LYS A 609 8.93 -11.42 7.50
N SER A 610 8.45 -12.62 7.17
CA SER A 610 9.28 -13.66 6.56
C SER A 610 9.77 -13.25 5.18
N ILE A 611 8.88 -12.67 4.36
CA ILE A 611 9.20 -12.23 3.00
C ILE A 611 10.19 -11.07 3.05
N SER A 612 9.99 -10.11 3.96
CA SER A 612 10.86 -8.95 4.13
C SER A 612 12.28 -9.36 4.49
N ILE A 613 12.46 -10.21 5.50
CA ILE A 613 13.80 -10.65 5.92
C ILE A 613 14.52 -11.35 4.77
N GLN A 614 13.83 -12.24 4.04
CA GLN A 614 14.41 -12.92 2.89
C GLN A 614 14.75 -11.95 1.76
N ARG A 615 13.87 -10.98 1.49
CA ARG A 615 14.08 -9.93 0.49
C ARG A 615 15.31 -9.09 0.80
N ASP A 616 15.44 -8.64 2.05
CA ASP A 616 16.53 -7.77 2.46
C ASP A 616 17.89 -8.47 2.30
N LEU A 617 17.98 -9.76 2.70
CA LEU A 617 19.16 -10.60 2.48
C LEU A 617 19.47 -10.80 0.99
N VAL A 618 18.44 -11.09 0.17
CA VAL A 618 18.62 -11.29 -1.27
C VAL A 618 19.03 -10.00 -1.97
N TYR A 619 18.44 -8.86 -1.61
CA TYR A 619 18.77 -7.56 -2.19
C TYR A 619 20.16 -7.08 -1.78
N GLU A 620 20.60 -7.36 -0.55
CA GLU A 620 21.97 -7.11 -0.12
C GLU A 620 22.97 -7.92 -0.96
N GLU A 621 22.73 -9.22 -1.13
CA GLU A 621 23.57 -10.06 -2.00
C GLU A 621 23.54 -9.62 -3.46
N ARG A 622 22.38 -9.18 -3.95
CA ARG A 622 22.22 -8.62 -5.29
C ARG A 622 23.10 -7.38 -5.49
N ASN A 623 23.08 -6.46 -4.54
CA ASN A 623 23.92 -5.25 -4.56
C ASN A 623 25.40 -5.62 -4.52
N ARG A 624 25.81 -6.56 -3.66
CA ARG A 624 27.19 -7.09 -3.61
C ARG A 624 27.65 -7.70 -4.93
N VAL A 625 26.74 -8.28 -5.72
CA VAL A 625 27.02 -8.81 -7.06
C VAL A 625 27.13 -7.69 -8.09
N LEU A 626 26.31 -6.64 -7.99
CA LEU A 626 26.40 -5.48 -8.89
C LEU A 626 27.68 -4.65 -8.67
N GLU A 627 28.21 -4.62 -7.45
CA GLU A 627 29.44 -3.92 -7.05
C GLU A 627 30.74 -4.71 -7.32
N ILE A 628 30.67 -5.83 -8.07
CA ILE A 628 31.87 -6.62 -8.39
C ILE A 628 32.72 -5.89 -9.44
N ASP A 629 33.77 -5.20 -8.99
CA ASP A 629 34.67 -4.46 -9.88
C ASP A 629 35.89 -5.29 -10.36
N ASP A 630 36.24 -6.37 -9.66
CA ASP A 630 37.36 -7.25 -10.00
C ASP A 630 36.97 -8.72 -9.85
N ALA A 631 36.37 -9.28 -10.91
CA ALA A 631 36.01 -10.68 -10.96
C ALA A 631 37.21 -11.58 -11.29
N GLU A 632 38.32 -11.04 -11.81
CA GLU A 632 39.50 -11.83 -12.19
C GLU A 632 40.24 -12.38 -10.98
N ASN A 633 40.36 -11.58 -9.94
CA ASN A 633 41.04 -11.98 -8.71
C ASN A 633 40.10 -12.64 -7.69
N ARG A 634 38.79 -12.78 -7.99
CA ARG A 634 37.84 -13.47 -7.12
C ARG A 634 37.98 -14.99 -7.23
N ASP A 635 38.11 -15.64 -6.08
CA ASP A 635 38.14 -17.09 -6.00
C ASP A 635 36.72 -17.69 -5.92
N PHE A 636 36.24 -18.23 -7.04
CA PHE A 636 34.97 -18.95 -7.10
C PHE A 636 35.07 -20.42 -6.64
N LYS A 637 36.25 -20.92 -6.28
CA LYS A 637 36.44 -22.32 -5.87
C LYS A 637 35.71 -22.65 -4.58
N VAL A 638 35.62 -21.71 -3.63
CA VAL A 638 34.88 -21.92 -2.37
C VAL A 638 33.40 -22.19 -2.66
N LEU A 639 32.80 -21.40 -3.55
CA LEU A 639 31.42 -21.58 -4.00
C LEU A 639 31.24 -22.92 -4.71
N ALA A 640 32.13 -23.24 -5.65
CA ALA A 640 32.06 -24.49 -6.41
C ALA A 640 32.24 -25.72 -5.50
N LYS A 641 33.18 -25.66 -4.55
CA LYS A 641 33.44 -26.73 -3.58
C LYS A 641 32.19 -27.02 -2.75
N ASP A 642 31.55 -25.98 -2.22
CA ASP A 642 30.30 -26.11 -1.45
C ASP A 642 29.20 -26.79 -2.28
N VAL A 643 29.01 -26.38 -3.54
CA VAL A 643 28.04 -26.99 -4.46
C VAL A 643 28.36 -28.47 -4.76
N PHE A 644 29.64 -28.81 -4.95
CA PHE A 644 30.04 -30.19 -5.23
C PHE A 644 29.94 -31.08 -3.99
N GLU A 645 30.26 -30.56 -2.80
CA GLU A 645 30.04 -31.26 -1.53
C GLU A 645 28.55 -31.52 -1.30
N MET A 646 27.67 -30.57 -1.61
CA MET A 646 26.22 -30.77 -1.59
C MET A 646 25.78 -31.90 -2.52
N PHE A 647 26.20 -31.87 -3.79
CA PHE A 647 25.87 -32.90 -4.77
C PHE A 647 26.29 -34.30 -4.30
N VAL A 648 27.53 -34.43 -3.83
CA VAL A 648 28.12 -35.68 -3.35
C VAL A 648 27.44 -36.22 -2.07
N ASN A 649 26.82 -35.34 -1.27
CA ASN A 649 26.09 -35.72 -0.07
C ASN A 649 24.61 -36.03 -0.31
N GLU A 650 23.97 -35.38 -1.28
CA GLU A 650 22.59 -35.66 -1.69
C GLU A 650 22.47 -37.02 -2.39
N GLU A 651 23.51 -37.45 -3.11
CA GLU A 651 23.52 -38.71 -3.84
C GLU A 651 23.79 -39.92 -2.92
N LYS A 652 22.89 -40.91 -2.98
CA LYS A 652 23.02 -42.16 -2.19
C LYS A 652 24.15 -43.07 -2.71
N VAL A 653 24.39 -43.07 -4.03
CA VAL A 653 25.44 -43.87 -4.68
C VAL A 653 26.07 -43.06 -5.81
N LEU A 654 27.37 -42.78 -5.70
CA LEU A 654 28.13 -42.10 -6.74
C LEU A 654 28.61 -43.12 -7.79
N THR A 655 28.03 -43.03 -8.98
CA THR A 655 28.43 -43.85 -10.14
C THR A 655 29.15 -42.99 -11.18
N LYS A 656 29.96 -43.64 -12.04
CA LYS A 656 30.63 -42.96 -13.16
C LYS A 656 29.63 -42.20 -14.04
N SER A 657 28.50 -42.84 -14.37
CA SER A 657 27.46 -42.23 -15.20
C SER A 657 26.87 -40.98 -14.56
N ARG A 658 26.60 -41.00 -13.24
CA ARG A 658 26.01 -39.87 -12.54
C ARG A 658 26.93 -38.66 -12.47
N VAL A 659 28.22 -38.87 -12.21
CA VAL A 659 29.22 -37.78 -12.20
C VAL A 659 29.40 -37.20 -13.60
N VAL A 660 29.44 -38.05 -14.64
CA VAL A 660 29.51 -37.59 -16.03
C VAL A 660 28.28 -36.79 -16.43
N GLU A 661 27.07 -37.27 -16.10
CA GLU A 661 25.82 -36.56 -16.34
C GLU A 661 25.82 -35.19 -15.66
N TYR A 662 26.27 -35.13 -14.40
CA TYR A 662 26.39 -33.88 -13.66
C TYR A 662 27.32 -32.88 -14.36
N ILE A 663 28.48 -33.34 -14.86
CA ILE A 663 29.42 -32.50 -15.62
C ILE A 663 28.75 -31.95 -16.89
N TYR A 664 28.05 -32.80 -17.65
CA TYR A 664 27.35 -32.36 -18.86
C TYR A 664 26.22 -31.37 -18.58
N GLN A 665 25.48 -31.56 -17.49
CA GLN A 665 24.34 -30.71 -17.14
C GLN A 665 24.75 -29.39 -16.48
N ASN A 666 25.90 -29.32 -15.82
CA ASN A 666 26.25 -28.17 -14.98
C ASN A 666 27.62 -27.53 -15.29
N LEU A 667 28.56 -28.24 -15.91
CA LEU A 667 29.93 -27.75 -16.07
C LEU A 667 30.35 -27.58 -17.53
N SER A 668 30.13 -28.55 -18.41
CA SER A 668 30.63 -28.46 -19.78
C SER A 668 29.86 -29.32 -20.78
N PHE A 669 29.42 -28.72 -21.88
CA PHE A 669 28.79 -29.44 -23.00
C PHE A 669 29.79 -30.28 -23.82
N GLN A 670 31.11 -30.03 -23.68
CA GLN A 670 32.16 -30.62 -24.52
C GLN A 670 33.04 -31.62 -23.76
N PHE A 671 32.53 -32.22 -22.68
CA PHE A 671 33.31 -33.10 -21.82
C PHE A 671 33.68 -34.43 -22.51
N ASN A 672 34.86 -34.51 -23.14
CA ASN A 672 35.34 -35.69 -23.87
C ASN A 672 36.38 -36.56 -23.12
N LYS A 673 36.54 -36.39 -21.79
CA LYS A 673 37.57 -37.11 -21.03
C LYS A 673 37.07 -38.40 -20.37
N ASP A 674 37.98 -39.37 -20.26
CA ASP A 674 37.72 -40.61 -19.55
C ASP A 674 37.85 -40.41 -18.03
N VAL A 675 36.79 -40.73 -17.29
CA VAL A 675 36.70 -40.57 -15.82
C VAL A 675 37.27 -41.79 -15.07
N ALA A 676 37.99 -42.66 -15.77
CA ALA A 676 38.47 -43.95 -15.25
C ALA A 676 39.47 -43.82 -14.08
N CYS A 677 40.10 -42.65 -13.91
CA CYS A 677 41.10 -42.40 -12.86
C CYS A 677 40.52 -41.93 -11.51
N VAL A 678 39.21 -41.70 -11.41
CA VAL A 678 38.58 -41.16 -10.18
C VAL A 678 38.06 -42.30 -9.31
N ASN A 679 38.38 -42.27 -8.01
CA ASN A 679 37.79 -43.19 -7.05
C ASN A 679 36.38 -42.71 -6.64
N PHE A 680 35.35 -43.23 -7.29
CA PHE A 680 33.95 -42.86 -7.02
C PHE A 680 33.43 -43.28 -5.63
N LYS A 681 34.16 -44.13 -4.90
CA LYS A 681 33.82 -44.47 -3.50
C LYS A 681 34.30 -43.39 -2.52
N ASP A 682 35.29 -42.59 -2.93
CA ASP A 682 35.79 -41.48 -2.14
C ASP A 682 35.12 -40.18 -2.58
N LYS A 683 34.22 -39.70 -1.73
CA LYS A 683 33.50 -38.43 -1.89
C LYS A 683 34.45 -37.26 -2.14
N GLN A 684 35.59 -37.22 -1.47
CA GLN A 684 36.52 -36.11 -1.52
C GLN A 684 37.36 -36.13 -2.80
N ALA A 685 37.67 -37.32 -3.33
CA ALA A 685 38.26 -37.49 -4.64
C ALA A 685 37.32 -36.99 -5.76
N VAL A 686 36.02 -37.26 -5.66
CA VAL A 686 35.02 -36.77 -6.62
C VAL A 686 34.90 -35.24 -6.57
N VAL A 687 34.84 -34.63 -5.38
CA VAL A 687 34.81 -33.15 -5.23
C VAL A 687 36.05 -32.51 -5.84
N THR A 688 37.25 -33.07 -5.56
CA THR A 688 38.51 -32.56 -6.12
C THR A 688 38.51 -32.65 -7.65
N PHE A 689 38.02 -33.75 -8.21
CA PHE A 689 37.91 -33.90 -9.65
C PHE A 689 36.94 -32.88 -10.29
N LEU A 690 35.79 -32.63 -9.67
CA LEU A 690 34.82 -31.63 -10.14
C LEU A 690 35.40 -30.22 -10.07
N LEU A 691 36.14 -29.89 -9.01
CA LEU A 691 36.87 -28.61 -8.90
C LEU A 691 37.87 -28.41 -10.03
N GLU A 692 38.63 -29.44 -10.38
CA GLU A 692 39.55 -29.35 -11.52
C GLU A 692 38.83 -29.12 -12.86
N GLN A 693 37.64 -29.71 -13.06
CA GLN A 693 36.87 -29.47 -14.28
C GLN A 693 36.28 -28.06 -14.29
N PHE A 694 35.79 -27.59 -13.15
CA PHE A 694 35.29 -26.23 -12.96
C PHE A 694 36.35 -25.18 -13.29
N GLU A 695 37.57 -25.33 -12.74
CA GLU A 695 38.68 -24.41 -13.01
C GLU A 695 39.08 -24.39 -14.49
N LYS A 696 39.11 -25.57 -15.14
CA LYS A 696 39.40 -25.68 -16.58
C LYS A 696 38.34 -24.94 -17.40
N GLN A 697 37.05 -25.08 -17.05
CA GLN A 697 35.97 -24.42 -17.75
C GLN A 697 35.99 -22.90 -17.54
N ILE A 698 36.21 -22.41 -16.31
CA ILE A 698 36.33 -20.97 -16.05
C ILE A 698 37.51 -20.37 -16.82
N ALA A 699 38.66 -21.05 -16.83
CA ALA A 699 39.82 -20.60 -17.60
C ALA A 699 39.53 -20.54 -19.11
N LEU A 700 38.74 -21.48 -19.64
CA LEU A 700 38.29 -21.46 -21.03
C LEU A 700 37.35 -20.28 -21.30
N ASN A 701 36.34 -20.08 -20.46
CA ASN A 701 35.38 -18.98 -20.59
C ASN A 701 36.11 -17.62 -20.52
N ARG A 702 37.11 -17.50 -19.64
CA ARG A 702 37.99 -16.32 -19.56
C ARG A 702 38.77 -16.08 -20.85
N LYS A 703 39.41 -17.12 -21.42
CA LYS A 703 40.16 -17.01 -22.68
C LYS A 703 39.29 -16.61 -23.88
N ASN A 704 38.03 -17.01 -23.87
CA ASN A 704 37.08 -16.66 -24.92
C ASN A 704 36.61 -15.20 -24.82
N MET A 705 36.93 -14.48 -23.74
CA MET A 705 36.56 -13.08 -23.56
C MET A 705 37.70 -12.14 -23.94
N GLN A 706 37.34 -11.06 -24.63
CA GLN A 706 38.29 -10.11 -25.21
C GLN A 706 38.93 -9.16 -24.17
N SER A 707 38.28 -8.94 -23.02
CA SER A 707 38.74 -7.98 -22.01
C SER A 707 38.38 -8.38 -20.58
N ALA A 708 39.10 -7.80 -19.61
CA ALA A 708 38.76 -7.80 -18.18
C ALA A 708 37.34 -7.30 -17.91
N TYR A 709 37.01 -6.17 -18.53
CA TYR A 709 35.71 -5.51 -18.40
C TYR A 709 34.54 -6.41 -18.78
N TYR A 710 34.62 -7.10 -19.93
CA TYR A 710 33.55 -8.00 -20.36
C TYR A 710 33.41 -9.24 -19.46
N TYR A 711 34.52 -9.70 -18.85
CA TYR A 711 34.46 -10.79 -17.88
C TYR A 711 33.79 -10.40 -16.58
N ASN A 712 34.04 -9.17 -16.09
CA ASN A 712 33.31 -8.64 -14.94
C ASN A 712 31.80 -8.58 -15.22
N ILE A 713 31.38 -7.98 -16.34
CA ILE A 713 29.98 -7.90 -16.73
C ILE A 713 29.36 -9.30 -16.86
N PHE A 714 30.09 -10.25 -17.44
CA PHE A 714 29.64 -11.62 -17.56
C PHE A 714 29.35 -12.24 -16.20
N VAL A 715 30.31 -12.18 -15.27
CA VAL A 715 30.15 -12.74 -13.93
C VAL A 715 28.98 -12.08 -13.20
N GLN A 716 28.89 -10.75 -13.24
CA GLN A 716 27.78 -9.99 -12.65
C GLN A 716 26.43 -10.50 -13.19
N LYS A 717 26.24 -10.53 -14.51
CA LYS A 717 24.98 -10.95 -15.14
C LYS A 717 24.62 -12.41 -14.86
N VAL A 718 25.61 -13.30 -14.87
CA VAL A 718 25.45 -14.74 -14.61
C VAL A 718 24.97 -14.99 -13.18
N PHE A 719 25.59 -14.33 -12.21
CA PHE A 719 25.23 -14.46 -10.80
C PHE A 719 23.90 -13.79 -10.50
N LEU A 720 23.69 -12.59 -11.05
CA LEU A 720 22.43 -11.87 -10.94
C LEU A 720 21.27 -12.69 -11.49
N LYS A 721 21.43 -13.30 -12.67
CA LYS A 721 20.41 -14.16 -13.27
C LYS A 721 20.06 -15.37 -12.40
N ALA A 722 21.06 -15.97 -11.74
CA ALA A 722 20.86 -17.08 -10.83
C ALA A 722 20.04 -16.67 -9.59
N ILE A 723 20.40 -15.53 -8.98
CA ILE A 723 19.68 -14.94 -7.84
C ILE A 723 18.25 -14.60 -8.24
N ASP A 724 18.07 -13.79 -9.29
CA ASP A 724 16.77 -13.25 -9.69
C ASP A 724 15.79 -14.37 -10.06
N SER A 725 16.26 -15.42 -10.75
CA SER A 725 15.39 -16.54 -11.16
C SER A 725 14.93 -17.38 -9.97
N CYS A 726 15.82 -17.66 -9.01
CA CYS A 726 15.46 -18.37 -7.78
C CYS A 726 14.60 -17.52 -6.83
N TRP A 727 14.89 -16.22 -6.74
CA TRP A 727 14.12 -15.29 -5.93
C TRP A 727 12.69 -15.14 -6.46
N LEU A 728 12.52 -15.01 -7.78
CA LEU A 728 11.21 -14.98 -8.41
C LEU A 728 10.40 -16.24 -8.06
N GLU A 729 10.98 -17.43 -8.22
CA GLU A 729 10.34 -18.70 -7.82
C GLU A 729 9.95 -18.72 -6.34
N GLN A 730 10.82 -18.18 -5.46
CA GLN A 730 10.59 -18.13 -4.02
C GLN A 730 9.48 -17.16 -3.64
N VAL A 731 9.48 -15.93 -4.15
CA VAL A 731 8.42 -14.94 -3.88
C VAL A 731 7.08 -15.50 -4.32
N ASP A 732 7.04 -16.10 -5.50
CA ASP A 732 5.86 -16.72 -6.07
C ASP A 732 5.34 -17.86 -5.17
N TYR A 733 6.24 -18.73 -4.70
CA TYR A 733 5.92 -19.81 -3.76
C TYR A 733 5.36 -19.28 -2.43
N LEU A 734 5.99 -18.26 -1.83
CA LEU A 734 5.57 -17.69 -0.55
C LEU A 734 4.18 -17.03 -0.65
N GLN A 735 3.85 -16.40 -1.77
CA GLN A 735 2.51 -15.86 -2.00
C GLN A 735 1.46 -16.96 -2.09
N GLN A 736 1.74 -18.06 -2.79
CA GLN A 736 0.85 -19.22 -2.83
C GLN A 736 0.69 -19.87 -1.46
N LEU A 737 1.78 -20.00 -0.71
CA LEU A 737 1.79 -20.55 0.64
C LEU A 737 0.90 -19.73 1.58
N LYS A 738 1.01 -18.40 1.53
CA LYS A 738 0.16 -17.48 2.30
C LYS A 738 -1.33 -17.71 2.04
N ALA A 739 -1.72 -17.89 0.77
CA ALA A 739 -3.12 -18.16 0.40
C ALA A 739 -3.63 -19.51 0.92
N ASN A 740 -2.79 -20.55 0.90
CA ASN A 740 -3.14 -21.91 1.29
C ASN A 740 -3.18 -22.12 2.82
N VAL A 741 -2.29 -21.45 3.57
CA VAL A 741 -2.20 -21.59 5.03
C VAL A 741 -3.48 -21.12 5.73
N ASN A 742 -4.16 -20.10 5.20
CA ASN A 742 -5.45 -19.63 5.71
C ASN A 742 -6.55 -20.72 5.66
N GLN A 743 -6.44 -21.69 4.75
CA GLN A 743 -7.44 -22.76 4.58
C GLN A 743 -7.24 -23.93 5.54
N ARG A 744 -6.03 -24.10 6.11
CA ARG A 744 -5.68 -25.25 6.98
C ARG A 744 -5.97 -25.00 8.48
N GLN A 745 -6.66 -23.91 8.83
CA GLN A 745 -6.95 -23.55 10.22
C GLN A 745 -7.88 -24.52 10.98
N ASN A 746 -8.44 -25.54 10.32
CA ASN A 746 -9.29 -26.55 10.94
C ASN A 746 -8.58 -27.47 11.96
N GLY A 747 -7.25 -27.37 12.15
CA GLY A 747 -6.45 -28.32 12.93
C GLY A 747 -5.88 -27.85 14.28
N GLN A 748 -6.36 -26.77 14.90
CA GLN A 748 -5.81 -26.21 16.17
C GLN A 748 -4.31 -25.82 16.16
N ARG A 749 -3.62 -25.86 15.01
CA ARG A 749 -2.23 -25.41 14.86
C ARG A 749 -2.17 -23.93 14.47
N ASN A 750 -1.20 -23.19 15.00
CA ASN A 750 -1.01 -21.79 14.66
C ASN A 750 -0.53 -21.66 13.20
N ALA A 751 -1.40 -21.14 12.33
CA ALA A 751 -1.16 -20.97 10.91
C ALA A 751 0.10 -20.13 10.61
N ILE A 752 0.37 -19.10 11.41
CA ILE A 752 1.53 -18.21 11.25
C ILE A 752 2.83 -18.97 11.52
N PHE A 753 2.85 -19.81 12.56
CA PHE A 753 4.03 -20.62 12.89
C PHE A 753 4.36 -21.62 11.77
N GLU A 754 3.35 -22.32 11.26
CA GLU A 754 3.53 -23.26 10.13
C GLU A 754 4.00 -22.54 8.87
N TYR A 755 3.48 -21.33 8.60
CA TYR A 755 3.96 -20.50 7.50
C TYR A 755 5.44 -20.17 7.64
N HIS A 756 5.88 -19.65 8.80
CA HIS A 756 7.29 -19.27 8.99
C HIS A 756 8.23 -20.46 8.89
N ARG A 757 7.85 -21.63 9.42
CA ARG A 757 8.66 -22.85 9.31
C ARG A 757 8.87 -23.24 7.85
N VAL A 758 7.78 -23.37 7.09
CA VAL A 758 7.84 -23.75 5.67
C VAL A 758 8.54 -22.67 4.83
N ALA A 759 8.33 -21.39 5.16
CA ALA A 759 9.02 -20.27 4.50
C ALA A 759 10.54 -20.30 4.73
N LEU A 760 11.00 -20.66 5.93
CA LEU A 760 12.42 -20.84 6.23
C LEU A 760 13.01 -22.04 5.48
N ASP A 761 12.34 -23.19 5.53
CA ASP A 761 12.78 -24.41 4.83
C ASP A 761 12.94 -24.14 3.31
N SER A 762 11.96 -23.45 2.70
CA SER A 762 12.02 -23.06 1.29
C SER A 762 13.13 -22.06 0.98
N PHE A 763 13.44 -21.14 1.90
CA PHE A 763 14.54 -20.17 1.74
C PHE A 763 15.91 -20.84 1.76
N GLU A 764 16.12 -21.85 2.61
CA GLU A 764 17.36 -22.62 2.60
C GLU A 764 17.54 -23.39 1.29
N VAL A 765 16.45 -23.99 0.79
CA VAL A 765 16.45 -24.67 -0.52
C VAL A 765 16.75 -23.67 -1.64
N MET A 766 16.12 -22.51 -1.63
CA MET A 766 16.39 -21.43 -2.59
C MET A 766 17.87 -21.02 -2.56
N THR A 767 18.44 -20.81 -1.36
CA THR A 767 19.86 -20.41 -1.21
C THR A 767 20.80 -21.46 -1.79
N ARG A 768 20.52 -22.75 -1.57
CA ARG A 768 21.27 -23.85 -2.20
C ARG A 768 21.12 -23.84 -3.73
N ASN A 769 19.91 -23.61 -4.23
CA ASN A 769 19.63 -23.53 -5.66
C ASN A 769 20.31 -22.34 -6.34
N ILE A 770 20.40 -21.19 -5.67
CA ILE A 770 21.16 -20.02 -6.15
C ILE A 770 22.61 -20.43 -6.39
N LYS A 771 23.27 -21.04 -5.40
CA LYS A 771 24.67 -21.50 -5.55
C LYS A 771 24.84 -22.49 -6.71
N LYS A 772 23.95 -23.49 -6.80
CA LYS A 772 23.93 -24.47 -7.91
C LYS A 772 23.79 -23.77 -9.26
N ARG A 773 22.86 -22.82 -9.40
CA ARG A 773 22.63 -22.04 -10.63
C ARG A 773 23.78 -21.10 -10.95
N MET A 774 24.44 -20.48 -9.96
CA MET A 774 25.63 -19.65 -10.18
C MET A 774 26.76 -20.47 -10.82
N VAL A 775 27.05 -21.66 -10.27
CA VAL A 775 28.06 -22.58 -10.81
C VAL A 775 27.67 -23.07 -12.21
N LYS A 776 26.39 -23.44 -12.42
CA LYS A 776 25.91 -23.82 -13.76
C LYS A 776 26.08 -22.68 -14.76
N ASN A 777 25.57 -21.50 -14.43
CA ASN A 777 25.55 -20.36 -15.35
C ASN A 777 26.98 -19.92 -15.68
N ILE A 778 27.91 -19.84 -14.71
CA ILE A 778 29.27 -19.34 -14.98
C ILE A 778 30.05 -20.30 -15.89
N CYS A 779 29.73 -21.59 -15.84
CA CYS A 779 30.35 -22.62 -16.64
C CYS A 779 29.73 -22.73 -18.05
N GLN A 780 28.40 -22.74 -18.15
CA GLN A 780 27.68 -23.09 -19.38
C GLN A 780 27.11 -21.92 -20.16
N SER A 781 27.06 -20.71 -19.59
CA SER A 781 26.55 -19.56 -20.34
C SER A 781 27.49 -19.22 -21.50
N MET A 782 26.92 -18.94 -22.67
CA MET A 782 27.66 -18.59 -23.87
C MET A 782 27.54 -17.09 -24.13
N ILE A 783 28.64 -16.43 -24.49
CA ILE A 783 28.63 -15.04 -24.93
C ILE A 783 28.63 -14.99 -26.45
N THR A 784 27.69 -14.24 -27.00
CA THR A 784 27.75 -13.73 -28.37
C THR A 784 27.88 -12.21 -28.33
N PHE A 785 28.26 -11.59 -29.44
CA PHE A 785 28.29 -10.13 -29.56
C PHE A 785 27.27 -9.72 -30.60
N ASP A 786 26.47 -8.72 -30.30
CA ASP A 786 25.54 -8.16 -31.27
C ASP A 786 26.26 -7.31 -32.33
N LYS A 787 25.50 -6.71 -33.25
CA LYS A 787 26.04 -5.90 -34.34
C LYS A 787 26.71 -4.61 -33.87
N GLU A 788 26.45 -4.18 -32.64
CA GLU A 788 26.99 -2.98 -32.00
C GLU A 788 28.21 -3.30 -31.11
N GLY A 789 28.59 -4.59 -31.01
CA GLY A 789 29.72 -5.05 -30.22
C GLY A 789 29.40 -5.23 -28.73
N MET A 790 28.11 -5.23 -28.36
CA MET A 790 27.68 -5.46 -26.98
C MET A 790 27.54 -6.96 -26.69
N PRO A 791 28.00 -7.43 -25.50
CA PRO A 791 27.93 -8.84 -25.15
C PRO A 791 26.49 -9.27 -24.81
N VAL A 792 25.98 -10.27 -25.54
CA VAL A 792 24.72 -10.96 -25.29
C VAL A 792 25.04 -12.32 -24.64
N ILE A 793 24.48 -12.55 -23.45
CA ILE A 793 24.72 -13.78 -22.70
C ILE A 793 23.52 -14.70 -22.87
N HIS A 794 23.78 -15.90 -23.40
CA HIS A 794 22.81 -16.98 -23.48
C HIS A 794 22.96 -17.88 -22.25
N PHE A 795 21.94 -17.88 -21.41
CA PHE A 795 21.90 -18.71 -20.20
C PHE A 795 21.42 -20.15 -20.52
N PRO A 796 21.92 -21.15 -19.78
CA PRO A 796 21.65 -22.57 -20.01
C PRO A 796 20.39 -23.14 -19.33
#